data_AF-A0A8H4Q8G5-F1
#
_entry.id   AF-A0A8H4Q8G5-F1
#
_cell.length_a   1.000
_cell.length_b   1.000
_cell.length_c   1.000
_cell.angle_alpha   90.00
_cell.angle_beta   90.00
_cell.angle_gamma   90.00
#
_symmetry.space_group_name_H-M   'P 1'
#
loop_
_entity.id
_entity.type
_entity.pdbx_description
1 polymer ?
#
loop_
_entity_poly.entity_id
_entity_poly.type
_entity_poly.pdbx_seq_one_letter_code
_entity_poly.pdbx_strand_id
1 'polypeptide(L)'
;MTASTDTPANGLDMEHITGRYLEEKKKRLRPDGNAQYVDLSLASSPRLRDLVRDPFVDDAALNGQPATLSDGDEIRVLILGAGFGGLLFGVRLVEAGFPAESIRLVDPAGGFGGTWYWNRYPGIMCDIESALYMPLLEEMGYMPKHRYAYGPELRRHAEAVAARWRLQGVFRTRCMSLDWEEGRSRWQVKLRQSRGPETPAVEMKVRAQFVVLAHGVLNHPKAPRIPGLADFRGKMMHTGRWDYAVSGGSADDLALTGLRGKRVGVIGTGATAVQLVPEVARWAEEVLVFQRTPSAVDVRGQRETDREAWGTMTGKSGWWRARNDRWNRVMSGFSGMDGGGFDDAWAGITGYRHVVGGPHPAPISMEAVPKLVAGALEKDAPRMERLRRRVDEVVTGDEEAAARLKAWYPSWCKRPCFHDEYLEAFNLSHVSLVDTSPPLGIQRFTERGAVVADVEYPLDVLVLATGYRAPFTDLADPGGMASGVNISGRGGVDFSSRWKENGPCTLHGMFAPGFPNLVLSGPCQTGMSANYVYHQDNMASHAAHVLSAARRSAPEPEKVTVEAGEVAAMAWTGEVASRAAWMAPMGFCGPSYLNNEGEAADPVLMAKAATYGLGITAFEQLLARWRAEGRCRGWRLVVGERGLKRNGS
;
A
#
# COMPACT_ATOMS: atom_id res chain seq x y z
N MET A 1 11.94 17.04 22.97
CA MET A 1 12.98 17.80 22.26
C MET A 1 12.42 18.19 20.90
N THR A 2 12.24 19.48 20.67
CA THR A 2 11.64 20.05 19.46
C THR A 2 12.49 19.72 18.24
N ALA A 3 11.88 19.18 17.20
CA ALA A 3 12.51 18.97 15.90
C ALA A 3 12.94 20.32 15.33
N SER A 4 14.25 20.59 15.35
CA SER A 4 14.84 21.73 14.68
C SER A 4 14.64 21.58 13.17
N THR A 5 13.86 22.50 12.62
CA THR A 5 13.68 22.74 11.18
C THR A 5 14.90 23.47 10.63
N ASP A 6 15.35 23.03 9.45
CA ASP A 6 16.25 23.70 8.52
C ASP A 6 17.58 24.20 9.09
N THR A 7 18.52 23.28 9.28
CA THR A 7 19.94 23.63 9.12
C THR A 7 20.25 23.63 7.61
N PRO A 8 20.62 24.76 6.99
CA PRO A 8 21.08 24.75 5.60
C PRO A 8 22.24 23.77 5.44
N ALA A 9 22.46 23.22 4.25
CA ALA A 9 23.56 22.31 3.92
C ALA A 9 24.98 22.95 4.07
N ASN A 10 25.08 24.14 4.66
CA ASN A 10 26.33 24.83 4.95
C ASN A 10 27.25 23.92 5.77
N GLY A 11 28.24 23.34 5.09
CA GLY A 11 29.25 22.45 5.70
C GLY A 11 29.07 20.95 5.44
N LEU A 12 28.05 20.51 4.69
CA LEU A 12 27.95 19.10 4.27
C LEU A 12 28.66 18.86 2.93
N ASP A 13 29.44 17.79 2.86
CA ASP A 13 30.11 17.35 1.63
C ASP A 13 29.11 16.60 0.73
N MET A 14 28.47 17.34 -0.17
CA MET A 14 27.50 16.78 -1.10
C MET A 14 28.11 15.81 -2.12
N GLU A 15 29.39 15.99 -2.48
CA GLU A 15 30.07 15.08 -3.39
C GLU A 15 30.27 13.72 -2.71
N HIS A 16 30.73 13.70 -1.46
CA HIS A 16 30.81 12.49 -0.66
C HIS A 16 29.44 11.81 -0.51
N ILE A 17 28.42 12.55 -0.07
CA ILE A 17 27.08 11.98 0.18
C ILE A 17 26.50 11.36 -1.09
N THR A 18 26.53 12.10 -2.20
CA THR A 18 25.98 11.60 -3.47
C THR A 18 26.82 10.48 -4.08
N GLY A 19 28.15 10.53 -3.93
CA GLY A 19 29.06 9.45 -4.30
C GLY A 19 28.73 8.15 -3.56
N ARG A 20 28.55 8.21 -2.23
CA ARG A 20 28.12 7.06 -1.41
C ARG A 20 26.73 6.55 -1.82
N TYR A 21 25.78 7.42 -2.16
CA TYR A 21 24.47 7.00 -2.67
C TYR A 21 24.59 6.20 -3.97
N LEU A 22 25.42 6.66 -4.90
CA LEU A 22 25.63 5.98 -6.18
C LEU A 22 26.36 4.65 -6.01
N GLU A 23 27.34 4.58 -5.11
CA GLU A 23 28.04 3.34 -4.77
C GLU A 23 27.07 2.29 -4.20
N GLU A 24 26.28 2.68 -3.20
CA GLU A 24 25.34 1.79 -2.51
C GLU A 24 24.16 1.40 -3.42
N LYS A 25 23.75 2.29 -4.33
CA LYS A 25 22.82 1.97 -5.43
C LYS A 25 23.41 0.92 -6.36
N LYS A 26 24.62 1.16 -6.89
CA LYS A 26 25.30 0.27 -7.85
C LYS A 26 25.52 -1.12 -7.26
N LYS A 27 25.91 -1.19 -5.98
CA LYS A 27 26.09 -2.44 -5.24
C LYS A 27 24.85 -3.36 -5.28
N ARG A 28 23.64 -2.80 -5.37
CA ARG A 28 22.38 -3.55 -5.20
C ARG A 28 21.56 -3.71 -6.47
N LEU A 29 21.90 -3.00 -7.54
CA LEU A 29 21.27 -3.19 -8.84
C LEU A 29 21.50 -4.62 -9.32
N ARG A 30 20.43 -5.28 -9.73
CA ARG A 30 20.49 -6.63 -10.28
C ARG A 30 19.77 -6.68 -11.62
N PRO A 31 20.32 -7.42 -12.61
CA PRO A 31 19.70 -7.52 -13.93
C PRO A 31 18.37 -8.29 -13.92
N ASP A 32 18.15 -9.13 -12.91
CA ASP A 32 16.92 -9.92 -12.76
C ASP A 32 15.78 -9.19 -12.05
N GLY A 33 15.94 -7.91 -11.69
CA GLY A 33 14.81 -7.03 -11.30
C GLY A 33 13.87 -7.64 -10.25
N ASN A 34 12.56 -7.58 -10.47
CA ASN A 34 11.54 -8.23 -9.66
C ASN A 34 11.63 -9.78 -9.69
N ALA A 35 12.19 -10.39 -10.74
CA ALA A 35 12.32 -11.84 -10.88
C ALA A 35 13.29 -12.47 -9.85
N GLN A 36 14.09 -11.64 -9.16
CA GLN A 36 14.84 -12.03 -7.97
C GLN A 36 13.95 -12.49 -6.79
N TYR A 37 12.64 -12.27 -6.88
CA TYR A 37 11.64 -12.74 -5.92
C TYR A 37 10.67 -13.74 -6.56
N VAL A 38 9.94 -14.43 -5.69
CA VAL A 38 8.84 -15.33 -6.02
C VAL A 38 7.60 -14.83 -5.30
N ASP A 39 6.51 -14.59 -6.03
CA ASP A 39 5.18 -14.46 -5.43
C ASP A 39 4.83 -15.80 -4.79
N LEU A 40 4.67 -15.81 -3.46
CA LEU A 40 4.50 -17.06 -2.72
C LEU A 40 3.24 -17.83 -3.16
N SER A 41 2.21 -17.14 -3.65
CA SER A 41 1.01 -17.80 -4.16
C SER A 41 1.23 -18.55 -5.48
N LEU A 42 2.29 -18.19 -6.21
CA LEU A 42 2.70 -18.77 -7.49
C LEU A 42 3.98 -19.62 -7.37
N ALA A 43 4.48 -19.84 -6.15
CA ALA A 43 5.69 -20.61 -5.94
C ALA A 43 5.53 -22.05 -6.45
N SER A 44 6.57 -22.64 -7.04
CA SER A 44 6.55 -24.04 -7.49
C SER A 44 6.56 -25.03 -6.30
N SER A 45 7.25 -24.68 -5.22
CA SER A 45 7.30 -25.45 -3.98
C SER A 45 5.95 -25.39 -3.23
N PRO A 46 5.31 -26.55 -2.94
CA PRO A 46 4.10 -26.59 -2.10
C PRO A 46 4.30 -25.94 -0.74
N ARG A 47 5.48 -26.13 -0.14
CA ARG A 47 5.82 -25.57 1.17
C ARG A 47 5.85 -24.04 1.16
N LEU A 48 6.41 -23.45 0.10
CA LEU A 48 6.39 -21.98 -0.04
C LEU A 48 4.98 -21.46 -0.32
N ARG A 49 4.16 -22.18 -1.09
CA ARG A 49 2.75 -21.83 -1.29
C ARG A 49 1.93 -21.88 0.00
N ASP A 50 2.26 -22.79 0.91
CA ASP A 50 1.56 -22.89 2.19
C ASP A 50 1.73 -21.63 3.07
N LEU A 51 2.84 -20.89 2.89
CA LEU A 51 3.12 -19.65 3.62
C LEU A 51 2.13 -18.50 3.33
N VAL A 52 1.28 -18.62 2.31
CA VAL A 52 0.22 -17.62 2.02
C VAL A 52 -1.17 -18.04 2.47
N ARG A 53 -1.31 -19.24 3.08
CA ARG A 53 -2.55 -19.69 3.70
C ARG A 53 -3.01 -18.67 4.74
N ASP A 54 -4.32 -18.53 4.92
CA ASP A 54 -4.91 -17.72 5.98
C ASP A 54 -4.84 -18.48 7.32
N PRO A 55 -4.02 -18.05 8.30
CA PRO A 55 -3.94 -18.71 9.59
C PRO A 55 -4.99 -18.20 10.59
N PHE A 56 -5.78 -17.18 10.23
CA PHE A 56 -6.71 -16.52 11.16
C PHE A 56 -8.18 -16.82 10.88
N VAL A 57 -8.46 -17.49 9.76
CA VAL A 57 -9.83 -17.80 9.36
C VAL A 57 -10.43 -18.89 10.24
N ASP A 58 -11.66 -18.66 10.68
CA ASP A 58 -12.51 -19.68 11.30
C ASP A 58 -13.46 -20.23 10.23
N ASP A 59 -13.04 -21.31 9.57
CA ASP A 59 -13.81 -21.92 8.50
C ASP A 59 -15.15 -22.47 8.99
N ALA A 60 -15.22 -23.00 10.21
CA ALA A 60 -16.44 -23.56 10.79
C ALA A 60 -17.47 -22.46 11.07
N ALA A 61 -17.05 -21.35 11.69
CA ALA A 61 -17.91 -20.21 11.93
C ALA A 61 -18.45 -19.60 10.63
N LEU A 62 -17.60 -19.41 9.62
CA LEU A 62 -18.04 -18.90 8.32
C LEU A 62 -18.94 -19.90 7.57
N ASN A 63 -18.71 -21.21 7.75
CA ASN A 63 -19.55 -22.22 7.11
C ASN A 63 -20.95 -22.29 7.73
N GLY A 64 -21.09 -22.00 9.03
CA GLY A 64 -22.36 -21.96 9.74
C GLY A 64 -23.20 -20.70 9.52
N GLN A 65 -22.65 -19.67 8.87
CA GLN A 65 -23.37 -18.43 8.56
C GLN A 65 -24.19 -18.56 7.26
N PRO A 66 -25.36 -17.89 7.16
CA PRO A 66 -26.09 -17.79 5.90
C PRO A 66 -25.23 -17.17 4.80
N ALA A 67 -25.38 -17.67 3.57
CA ALA A 67 -24.69 -17.09 2.42
C ALA A 67 -25.15 -15.63 2.21
N THR A 68 -24.20 -14.71 2.14
CA THR A 68 -24.47 -13.30 1.82
C THR A 68 -24.61 -13.08 0.31
N LEU A 69 -24.16 -14.02 -0.50
CA LEU A 69 -24.24 -14.03 -1.95
C LEU A 69 -24.30 -15.48 -2.44
N SER A 70 -25.15 -15.77 -3.42
CA SER A 70 -25.39 -17.10 -4.00
C SER A 70 -25.22 -17.10 -5.51
N ASP A 71 -25.06 -18.30 -6.10
CA ASP A 71 -25.02 -18.46 -7.56
C ASP A 71 -26.30 -17.90 -8.21
N GLY A 72 -26.14 -17.15 -9.30
CA GLY A 72 -27.25 -16.53 -10.01
C GLY A 72 -27.71 -15.16 -9.47
N ASP A 73 -27.23 -14.73 -8.30
CA ASP A 73 -27.61 -13.45 -7.71
C ASP A 73 -27.28 -12.25 -8.61
N GLU A 74 -28.10 -11.21 -8.52
CA GLU A 74 -27.84 -9.89 -9.12
C GLU A 74 -27.70 -8.84 -8.02
N ILE A 75 -26.53 -8.19 -7.97
CA ILE A 75 -26.19 -7.16 -6.99
C ILE A 75 -25.99 -5.81 -7.67
N ARG A 76 -26.10 -4.71 -6.92
CA ARG A 76 -25.85 -3.38 -7.47
C ARG A 76 -24.37 -3.06 -7.57
N VAL A 77 -23.66 -3.21 -6.46
CA VAL A 77 -22.24 -2.88 -6.41
C VAL A 77 -21.49 -4.07 -5.83
N LEU A 78 -20.54 -4.59 -6.61
CA LEU A 78 -19.55 -5.54 -6.15
C LEU A 78 -18.24 -4.80 -5.91
N ILE A 79 -17.72 -4.84 -4.70
CA ILE A 79 -16.44 -4.23 -4.33
C ILE A 79 -15.44 -5.36 -4.10
N LEU A 80 -14.35 -5.39 -4.87
CA LEU A 80 -13.25 -6.34 -4.66
C LEU A 80 -12.29 -5.75 -3.62
N GLY A 81 -12.38 -6.23 -2.39
CA GLY A 81 -11.62 -5.80 -1.23
C GLY A 81 -12.52 -5.41 -0.04
N ALA A 82 -12.20 -5.92 1.14
CA ALA A 82 -12.88 -5.68 2.41
C ALA A 82 -11.95 -5.02 3.46
N GLY A 83 -10.86 -4.40 3.00
CA GLY A 83 -10.03 -3.49 3.80
C GLY A 83 -10.59 -2.08 3.90
N PHE A 84 -9.85 -1.16 4.52
CA PHE A 84 -10.28 0.24 4.66
C PHE A 84 -10.69 0.90 3.33
N GLY A 85 -10.01 0.60 2.22
CA GLY A 85 -10.41 1.10 0.90
C GLY A 85 -11.83 0.64 0.52
N GLY A 86 -12.08 -0.68 0.52
CA GLY A 86 -13.40 -1.23 0.21
C GLY A 86 -14.50 -0.76 1.17
N LEU A 87 -14.19 -0.64 2.46
CA LEU A 87 -15.09 -0.08 3.46
C LEU A 87 -15.43 1.38 3.16
N LEU A 88 -14.44 2.22 2.82
CA LEU A 88 -14.68 3.61 2.44
C LEU A 88 -15.56 3.71 1.19
N PHE A 89 -15.31 2.90 0.15
CA PHE A 89 -16.20 2.84 -1.02
C PHE A 89 -17.63 2.44 -0.62
N GLY A 90 -17.79 1.41 0.21
CA GLY A 90 -19.09 0.99 0.72
C GLY A 90 -19.81 2.10 1.49
N VAL A 91 -19.12 2.73 2.45
CA VAL A 91 -19.66 3.83 3.27
C VAL A 91 -20.07 5.01 2.41
N ARG A 92 -19.19 5.51 1.52
CA ARG A 92 -19.51 6.67 0.68
C ARG A 92 -20.64 6.38 -0.30
N LEU A 93 -20.79 5.14 -0.78
CA LEU A 93 -21.94 4.74 -1.59
C LEU A 93 -23.24 4.72 -0.79
N VAL A 94 -23.22 4.20 0.45
CA VAL A 94 -24.39 4.25 1.35
C VAL A 94 -24.79 5.69 1.63
N GLU A 95 -23.85 6.56 1.96
CA GLU A 95 -24.08 7.99 2.16
C GLU A 95 -24.62 8.69 0.89
N ALA A 96 -24.25 8.21 -0.29
CA ALA A 96 -24.75 8.69 -1.57
C ALA A 96 -26.09 8.07 -2.00
N GLY A 97 -26.75 7.29 -1.13
CA GLY A 97 -28.10 6.76 -1.33
C GLY A 97 -28.19 5.36 -1.95
N PHE A 98 -27.09 4.60 -1.97
CA PHE A 98 -27.15 3.17 -2.31
C PHE A 98 -27.59 2.36 -1.08
N PRO A 99 -28.60 1.47 -1.18
CA PRO A 99 -28.95 0.59 -0.08
C PRO A 99 -27.78 -0.34 0.28
N ALA A 100 -27.45 -0.49 1.57
CA ALA A 100 -26.31 -1.28 2.02
C ALA A 100 -26.44 -2.76 1.59
N GLU A 101 -27.66 -3.30 1.60
CA GLU A 101 -28.00 -4.64 1.15
C GLU A 101 -27.75 -4.88 -0.35
N SER A 102 -27.57 -3.82 -1.14
CA SER A 102 -27.24 -3.88 -2.57
C SER A 102 -25.74 -3.84 -2.86
N ILE A 103 -24.91 -3.84 -1.81
CA ILE A 103 -23.45 -3.78 -1.89
C ILE A 103 -22.86 -5.07 -1.32
N ARG A 104 -21.87 -5.66 -2.01
CA ARG A 104 -21.10 -6.80 -1.50
C ARG A 104 -19.62 -6.55 -1.61
N LEU A 105 -18.90 -6.73 -0.50
CA LEU A 105 -17.45 -6.66 -0.46
C LEU A 105 -16.90 -8.08 -0.55
N VAL A 106 -16.26 -8.44 -1.66
CA VAL A 106 -15.64 -9.74 -1.88
C VAL A 106 -14.17 -9.67 -1.50
N ASP A 107 -13.70 -10.57 -0.64
CA ASP A 107 -12.29 -10.60 -0.24
C ASP A 107 -11.80 -12.05 -0.04
N PRO A 108 -10.56 -12.38 -0.47
CA PRO A 108 -9.95 -13.67 -0.13
C PRO A 108 -9.71 -13.86 1.38
N ALA A 109 -9.68 -12.80 2.17
CA ALA A 109 -9.59 -12.86 3.62
C ALA A 109 -10.81 -13.53 4.25
N GLY A 110 -10.62 -14.14 5.43
CA GLY A 110 -11.70 -14.64 6.28
C GLY A 110 -12.51 -13.56 7.01
N GLY A 111 -12.22 -12.27 6.83
CA GLY A 111 -12.91 -11.18 7.53
C GLY A 111 -12.53 -9.78 7.01
N PHE A 112 -13.13 -8.76 7.63
CA PHE A 112 -12.84 -7.35 7.31
C PHE A 112 -11.45 -6.93 7.78
N GLY A 113 -10.89 -5.92 7.12
CA GLY A 113 -9.67 -5.23 7.56
C GLY A 113 -8.55 -5.21 6.53
N GLY A 114 -8.57 -6.09 5.53
CA GLY A 114 -7.55 -6.14 4.47
C GLY A 114 -6.15 -6.27 5.07
N THR A 115 -5.30 -5.25 4.90
CA THR A 115 -3.97 -5.19 5.56
C THR A 115 -4.03 -5.57 7.04
N TRP A 116 -5.00 -5.05 7.79
CA TRP A 116 -5.14 -5.26 9.23
C TRP A 116 -5.83 -6.57 9.60
N TYR A 117 -6.44 -7.24 8.62
CA TYR A 117 -6.83 -8.65 8.76
C TYR A 117 -5.61 -9.56 8.62
N TRP A 118 -4.81 -9.36 7.58
CA TRP A 118 -3.70 -10.24 7.22
C TRP A 118 -2.47 -10.07 8.09
N ASN A 119 -2.07 -8.82 8.37
CA ASN A 119 -0.85 -8.55 9.08
C ASN A 119 -1.15 -8.50 10.58
N ARG A 120 -0.83 -9.60 11.26
CA ARG A 120 -0.96 -9.74 12.72
C ARG A 120 0.35 -10.23 13.32
N TYR A 121 1.48 -9.71 12.83
CA TYR A 121 2.79 -10.02 13.43
C TYR A 121 3.01 -9.17 14.70
N PRO A 122 3.84 -9.63 15.65
CA PRO A 122 4.13 -8.90 16.89
C PRO A 122 4.65 -7.48 16.65
N GLY A 123 4.13 -6.51 17.41
CA GLY A 123 4.58 -5.11 17.34
C GLY A 123 3.97 -4.30 16.18
N ILE A 124 3.09 -4.89 15.37
CA ILE A 124 2.53 -4.20 14.21
C ILE A 124 1.74 -2.93 14.60
N MET A 125 2.08 -1.81 13.96
CA MET A 125 1.41 -0.51 14.11
C MET A 125 1.34 0.27 12.79
N CYS A 126 0.36 1.17 12.67
CA CYS A 126 0.36 2.15 11.58
C CYS A 126 1.52 3.14 11.75
N ASP A 127 2.17 3.54 10.65
CA ASP A 127 3.32 4.45 10.70
C ASP A 127 2.94 5.93 10.58
N ILE A 128 1.68 6.21 10.27
CA ILE A 128 1.05 7.53 10.26
C ILE A 128 0.19 7.63 11.52
N GLU A 129 0.15 8.82 12.10
CA GLU A 129 -0.63 9.08 13.32
C GLU A 129 -2.08 8.59 13.18
N SER A 130 -2.61 7.91 14.20
CA SER A 130 -3.94 7.31 14.22
C SER A 130 -5.04 8.30 13.83
N ALA A 131 -4.93 9.54 14.32
CA ALA A 131 -5.85 10.65 14.05
C ALA A 131 -5.92 11.06 12.57
N LEU A 132 -4.90 10.71 11.77
CA LEU A 132 -4.86 10.91 10.32
C LEU A 132 -5.23 9.62 9.58
N TYR A 133 -4.71 8.48 10.04
CA TYR A 133 -4.72 7.21 9.32
C TYR A 133 -6.04 6.44 9.44
N MET A 134 -6.66 6.43 10.63
CA MET A 134 -7.90 5.68 10.83
C MET A 134 -9.05 6.42 10.14
N PRO A 135 -9.80 5.76 9.23
CA PRO A 135 -10.88 6.41 8.51
C PRO A 135 -12.09 6.63 9.41
N LEU A 136 -12.92 7.63 9.11
CA LEU A 136 -14.25 7.81 9.73
C LEU A 136 -14.23 8.00 11.26
N LEU A 137 -13.13 8.48 11.85
CA LEU A 137 -13.02 8.65 13.31
C LEU A 137 -14.09 9.61 13.85
N GLU A 138 -14.39 10.67 13.11
CA GLU A 138 -15.41 11.64 13.47
C GLU A 138 -16.81 11.01 13.45
N GLU A 139 -17.15 10.31 12.37
CA GLU A 139 -18.43 9.63 12.21
C GLU A 139 -18.62 8.48 13.22
N MET A 140 -17.53 7.83 13.62
CA MET A 140 -17.54 6.76 14.63
C MET A 140 -17.54 7.29 16.07
N GLY A 141 -17.17 8.56 16.30
CA GLY A 141 -16.95 9.09 17.64
C GLY A 141 -15.85 8.35 18.40
N TYR A 142 -14.84 7.85 17.69
CA TYR A 142 -13.80 6.99 18.26
C TYR A 142 -12.52 7.76 18.54
N MET A 143 -11.97 7.62 19.75
CA MET A 143 -10.65 8.11 20.14
C MET A 143 -9.66 6.93 20.11
N PRO A 144 -8.67 6.94 19.20
CA PRO A 144 -7.60 5.93 19.21
C PRO A 144 -6.86 5.93 20.55
N LYS A 145 -6.44 4.76 21.02
CA LYS A 145 -5.74 4.59 22.30
C LYS A 145 -4.33 5.17 22.28
N HIS A 146 -3.66 5.08 21.14
CA HIS A 146 -2.28 5.49 20.96
C HIS A 146 -2.13 6.44 19.79
N ARG A 147 -1.06 7.25 19.82
CA ARG A 147 -0.63 8.10 18.71
C ARG A 147 -0.47 7.30 17.42
N TYR A 148 0.03 6.07 17.51
CA TYR A 148 0.10 5.12 16.41
C TYR A 148 -0.62 3.83 16.80
N ALA A 149 -1.79 3.57 16.21
CA ALA A 149 -2.63 2.45 16.59
C ALA A 149 -1.97 1.12 16.21
N TYR A 150 -2.09 0.15 17.12
CA TYR A 150 -1.62 -1.21 16.88
C TYR A 150 -2.61 -1.98 15.98
N GLY A 151 -2.11 -3.01 15.29
CA GLY A 151 -2.90 -3.82 14.35
C GLY A 151 -4.26 -4.30 14.88
N PRO A 152 -4.39 -4.81 16.12
CA PRO A 152 -5.68 -5.24 16.65
C PRO A 152 -6.71 -4.11 16.77
N GLU A 153 -6.29 -2.89 17.14
CA GLU A 153 -7.18 -1.72 17.20
C GLU A 153 -7.65 -1.32 15.80
N LEU A 154 -6.74 -1.32 14.81
CA LEU A 154 -7.04 -1.02 13.42
C LEU A 154 -8.02 -2.03 12.80
N ARG A 155 -7.85 -3.32 13.10
CA ARG A 155 -8.77 -4.39 12.66
C ARG A 155 -10.16 -4.23 13.28
N ARG A 156 -10.24 -4.06 14.60
CA ARG A 156 -11.52 -3.83 15.31
C ARG A 156 -12.23 -2.58 14.80
N HIS A 157 -11.49 -1.54 14.45
CA HIS A 157 -12.06 -0.34 13.83
C HIS A 157 -12.67 -0.64 12.46
N ALA A 158 -12.01 -1.46 11.63
CA ALA A 158 -12.57 -1.90 10.34
C ALA A 158 -13.88 -2.68 10.51
N GLU A 159 -13.92 -3.61 11.48
CA GLU A 159 -15.11 -4.39 11.84
C GLU A 159 -16.24 -3.47 12.36
N ALA A 160 -15.91 -2.48 13.20
CA ALA A 160 -16.87 -1.52 13.73
C ALA A 160 -17.47 -0.62 12.63
N VAL A 161 -16.66 -0.18 11.66
CA VAL A 161 -17.14 0.54 10.47
C VAL A 161 -18.08 -0.34 9.65
N ALA A 162 -17.70 -1.59 9.36
CA ALA A 162 -18.57 -2.50 8.61
C ALA A 162 -19.94 -2.68 9.30
N ALA A 163 -19.93 -2.85 10.63
CA ALA A 163 -21.14 -2.99 11.43
C ALA A 163 -22.02 -1.74 11.40
N ARG A 164 -21.46 -0.55 11.61
CA ARG A 164 -22.22 0.73 11.66
C ARG A 164 -22.98 1.01 10.36
N TRP A 165 -22.35 0.74 9.21
CA TRP A 165 -22.99 0.93 7.90
C TRP A 165 -23.63 -0.34 7.33
N ARG A 166 -23.71 -1.42 8.11
CA ARG A 166 -24.32 -2.71 7.73
C ARG A 166 -23.74 -3.29 6.43
N LEU A 167 -22.44 -3.08 6.20
CA LEU A 167 -21.75 -3.60 5.02
C LEU A 167 -21.53 -5.11 5.15
N GLN A 168 -21.75 -5.84 4.07
CA GLN A 168 -21.66 -7.30 4.06
C GLN A 168 -20.47 -7.79 3.24
N GLY A 169 -19.68 -8.67 3.85
CA GLY A 169 -18.54 -9.34 3.24
C GLY A 169 -18.94 -10.68 2.60
N VAL A 170 -18.22 -11.06 1.55
CA VAL A 170 -18.20 -12.40 0.95
C VAL A 170 -16.77 -12.91 1.08
N PHE A 171 -16.48 -13.50 2.24
CA PHE A 171 -15.13 -13.87 2.66
C PHE A 171 -14.66 -15.19 2.05
N ARG A 172 -13.35 -15.44 2.14
CA ARG A 172 -12.65 -16.59 1.53
C ARG A 172 -12.89 -16.70 0.02
N THR A 173 -13.22 -15.59 -0.63
CA THR A 173 -13.72 -15.60 -2.01
C THR A 173 -12.76 -14.84 -2.91
N ARG A 174 -12.32 -15.51 -3.98
CA ARG A 174 -11.55 -14.88 -5.06
C ARG A 174 -12.46 -14.59 -6.23
N CYS A 175 -12.30 -13.41 -6.82
CA CYS A 175 -12.86 -13.13 -8.14
C CYS A 175 -11.92 -13.71 -9.19
N MET A 176 -12.48 -14.44 -10.16
CA MET A 176 -11.73 -15.10 -11.23
C MET A 176 -11.85 -14.34 -12.54
N SER A 177 -13.06 -13.89 -12.89
CA SER A 177 -13.28 -13.04 -14.07
C SER A 177 -14.40 -12.03 -13.89
N LEU A 178 -14.27 -10.93 -14.63
CA LEU A 178 -15.27 -9.90 -14.86
C LEU A 178 -15.51 -9.82 -16.36
N ASP A 179 -16.68 -10.24 -16.83
CA ASP A 179 -17.04 -10.30 -18.24
C ASP A 179 -18.22 -9.36 -18.51
N TRP A 180 -18.03 -8.30 -19.33
CA TRP A 180 -19.09 -7.33 -19.61
C TRP A 180 -20.19 -7.90 -20.54
N GLU A 181 -21.44 -7.89 -20.06
CA GLU A 181 -22.63 -8.31 -20.82
C GLU A 181 -23.36 -7.08 -21.37
N GLU A 182 -23.06 -6.68 -22.61
CA GLU A 182 -23.60 -5.49 -23.27
C GLU A 182 -25.14 -5.40 -23.18
N GLY A 183 -25.83 -6.45 -23.63
CA GLY A 183 -27.30 -6.49 -23.67
C GLY A 183 -27.99 -6.42 -22.29
N ARG A 184 -27.23 -6.60 -21.20
CA ARG A 184 -27.74 -6.52 -19.82
C ARG A 184 -27.24 -5.28 -19.08
N SER A 185 -26.20 -4.60 -19.59
CA SER A 185 -25.50 -3.55 -18.86
C SER A 185 -25.03 -4.04 -17.48
N ARG A 186 -24.44 -5.24 -17.46
CA ARG A 186 -23.96 -5.94 -16.25
C ARG A 186 -22.58 -6.52 -16.47
N TRP A 187 -21.83 -6.62 -15.40
CA TRP A 187 -20.68 -7.51 -15.29
C TRP A 187 -21.18 -8.89 -14.85
N GLN A 188 -20.88 -9.92 -15.64
CA GLN A 188 -20.91 -11.30 -15.17
C GLN A 188 -19.61 -11.56 -14.38
N VAL A 189 -19.76 -11.99 -13.14
CA VAL A 189 -18.65 -12.14 -12.19
C VAL A 189 -18.53 -13.62 -11.82
N LYS A 190 -17.37 -14.21 -12.07
CA LYS A 190 -17.06 -15.57 -11.61
C LYS A 190 -16.29 -15.51 -10.31
N LEU A 191 -16.82 -16.15 -9.28
CA LEU A 191 -16.29 -16.17 -7.92
C LEU A 191 -15.99 -17.60 -7.50
N ARG A 192 -14.89 -17.78 -6.78
CA ARG A 192 -14.53 -19.05 -6.14
C ARG A 192 -14.37 -18.84 -4.64
N GLN A 193 -15.27 -19.41 -3.85
CA GLN A 193 -15.26 -19.34 -2.39
C GLN A 193 -14.67 -20.62 -1.79
N SER A 194 -13.59 -20.50 -1.02
CA SER A 194 -13.09 -21.60 -0.19
C SER A 194 -14.03 -21.86 0.99
N ARG A 195 -14.17 -23.14 1.36
CA ARG A 195 -14.96 -23.61 2.50
C ARG A 195 -14.10 -24.29 3.58
N GLY A 196 -12.78 -24.09 3.49
CA GLY A 196 -11.78 -24.76 4.32
C GLY A 196 -11.09 -25.91 3.58
N PRO A 197 -10.02 -26.50 4.16
CA PRO A 197 -9.20 -27.52 3.49
C PRO A 197 -9.93 -28.84 3.20
N GLU A 198 -10.95 -29.17 4.00
CA GLU A 198 -11.69 -30.44 3.89
C GLU A 198 -13.00 -30.32 3.12
N THR A 199 -13.41 -29.11 2.73
CA THR A 199 -14.68 -28.87 2.04
C THR A 199 -14.41 -28.32 0.64
N PRO A 200 -15.02 -28.89 -0.42
CA PRO A 200 -14.89 -28.35 -1.77
C PRO A 200 -15.26 -26.87 -1.84
N ALA A 201 -14.49 -26.12 -2.65
CA ALA A 201 -14.80 -24.72 -2.93
C ALA A 201 -16.14 -24.61 -3.67
N VAL A 202 -16.86 -23.51 -3.43
CA VAL A 202 -18.08 -23.15 -4.14
C VAL A 202 -17.72 -22.21 -5.28
N GLU A 203 -18.09 -22.58 -6.51
CA GLU A 203 -18.04 -21.71 -7.67
C GLU A 203 -19.38 -20.99 -7.81
N MET A 204 -19.36 -19.68 -8.04
CA MET A 204 -20.56 -18.87 -8.21
C MET A 204 -20.40 -17.96 -9.43
N LYS A 205 -21.50 -17.77 -10.16
CA LYS A 205 -21.64 -16.79 -11.21
C LYS A 205 -22.74 -15.80 -10.82
N VAL A 206 -22.35 -14.56 -10.55
CA VAL A 206 -23.27 -13.49 -10.17
C VAL A 206 -23.24 -12.37 -11.21
N ARG A 207 -24.20 -11.45 -11.13
CA ARG A 207 -24.21 -10.23 -11.93
C ARG A 207 -24.09 -8.99 -11.05
N ALA A 208 -23.27 -8.04 -11.48
CA ALA A 208 -23.12 -6.75 -10.82
C ALA A 208 -23.36 -5.62 -11.80
N GLN A 209 -24.11 -4.58 -11.41
CA GLN A 209 -24.20 -3.37 -12.24
C GLN A 209 -22.87 -2.62 -12.25
N PHE A 210 -22.32 -2.36 -11.06
CA PHE A 210 -21.05 -1.67 -10.86
C PHE A 210 -20.05 -2.59 -10.17
N VAL A 211 -18.79 -2.49 -10.59
CA VAL A 211 -17.67 -3.19 -9.95
C VAL A 211 -16.62 -2.19 -9.52
N VAL A 212 -16.17 -2.27 -8.27
CA VAL A 212 -15.10 -1.43 -7.72
C VAL A 212 -13.88 -2.31 -7.43
N LEU A 213 -12.73 -1.93 -7.97
CA LEU A 213 -11.46 -2.60 -7.68
C LEU A 213 -10.76 -1.89 -6.52
N ALA A 214 -10.99 -2.36 -5.29
CA ALA A 214 -10.41 -1.83 -4.06
C ALA A 214 -9.36 -2.80 -3.46
N HIS A 215 -8.49 -3.34 -4.33
CA HIS A 215 -7.59 -4.48 -4.04
C HIS A 215 -6.39 -4.16 -3.12
N GLY A 216 -6.08 -2.88 -2.88
CA GLY A 216 -4.90 -2.45 -2.14
C GLY A 216 -3.59 -2.62 -2.93
N VAL A 217 -2.48 -2.12 -2.39
CA VAL A 217 -1.19 -2.04 -3.12
C VAL A 217 -0.12 -3.03 -2.66
N LEU A 218 -0.24 -3.60 -1.46
CA LEU A 218 0.75 -4.49 -0.84
C LEU A 218 0.04 -5.74 -0.29
N ASN A 219 -0.42 -6.59 -1.20
CA ASN A 219 -1.36 -7.69 -0.92
C ASN A 219 -0.82 -9.09 -1.33
N HIS A 220 0.28 -9.16 -2.07
CA HIS A 220 0.91 -10.42 -2.53
C HIS A 220 2.25 -10.67 -1.83
N PRO A 221 2.30 -11.46 -0.74
CA PRO A 221 3.56 -11.81 -0.06
C PRO A 221 4.59 -12.41 -1.02
N LYS A 222 5.84 -11.96 -0.91
CA LYS A 222 6.94 -12.47 -1.74
C LYS A 222 8.08 -13.01 -0.91
N ALA A 223 8.79 -14.00 -1.45
CA ALA A 223 10.05 -14.50 -0.90
C ALA A 223 11.20 -14.26 -1.89
N PRO A 224 12.44 -14.08 -1.42
CA PRO A 224 13.60 -14.01 -2.30
C PRO A 224 13.86 -15.37 -2.96
N ARG A 225 14.29 -15.36 -4.21
CA ARG A 225 14.66 -16.56 -4.97
C ARG A 225 16.06 -17.01 -4.54
N ILE A 226 16.15 -17.66 -3.38
CA ILE A 226 17.40 -18.19 -2.83
C ILE A 226 17.44 -19.71 -3.05
N PRO A 227 18.52 -20.27 -3.62
CA PRO A 227 18.70 -21.71 -3.74
C PRO A 227 18.54 -22.42 -2.39
N GLY A 228 17.78 -23.52 -2.36
CA GLY A 228 17.59 -24.32 -1.15
C GLY A 228 16.62 -23.75 -0.11
N LEU A 229 15.99 -22.59 -0.33
CA LEU A 229 15.10 -21.98 0.67
C LEU A 229 13.97 -22.93 1.10
N ALA A 230 13.40 -23.68 0.16
CA ALA A 230 12.34 -24.64 0.45
C ALA A 230 12.83 -25.87 1.26
N ASP A 231 14.13 -26.15 1.26
CA ASP A 231 14.75 -27.34 1.85
C ASP A 231 15.08 -27.15 3.34
N PHE A 232 15.15 -25.90 3.82
CA PHE A 232 15.38 -25.56 5.24
C PHE A 232 14.38 -26.27 6.16
N ARG A 233 14.78 -27.20 7.04
CA ARG A 233 13.84 -28.05 7.80
C ARG A 233 13.20 -27.38 9.03
N GLY A 234 13.69 -26.23 9.46
CA GLY A 234 13.09 -25.48 10.57
C GLY A 234 11.71 -24.88 10.24
N LYS A 235 11.08 -24.24 11.22
CA LYS A 235 9.79 -23.58 11.01
C LYS A 235 9.98 -22.33 10.15
N MET A 236 9.11 -22.11 9.18
CA MET A 236 9.19 -20.96 8.28
C MET A 236 7.84 -20.24 8.27
N MET A 237 7.86 -18.92 8.40
CA MET A 237 6.67 -18.08 8.32
C MET A 237 6.95 -16.77 7.59
N HIS A 238 5.94 -16.23 6.90
CA HIS A 238 5.99 -14.88 6.34
C HIS A 238 5.22 -13.93 7.27
N THR A 239 5.74 -12.73 7.50
CA THR A 239 5.14 -11.78 8.46
C THR A 239 3.71 -11.36 8.10
N GLY A 240 3.40 -11.31 6.80
CA GLY A 240 2.03 -11.11 6.29
C GLY A 240 1.04 -12.25 6.58
N ARG A 241 1.50 -13.38 7.14
CA ARG A 241 0.70 -14.56 7.57
C ARG A 241 1.32 -15.16 8.84
N TRP A 242 1.47 -14.32 9.87
CA TRP A 242 2.15 -14.73 11.11
C TRP A 242 1.50 -15.98 11.73
N ASP A 243 2.33 -16.98 12.05
CA ASP A 243 1.87 -18.23 12.63
C ASP A 243 2.11 -18.26 14.15
N TYR A 244 1.02 -18.07 14.90
CA TYR A 244 1.04 -18.11 16.35
C TYR A 244 1.19 -19.53 16.92
N ALA A 245 0.94 -20.58 16.13
CA ALA A 245 1.23 -21.95 16.56
C ALA A 245 2.75 -22.21 16.63
N VAL A 246 3.55 -21.48 15.86
CA VAL A 246 5.02 -21.52 15.93
C VAL A 246 5.55 -20.61 17.04
N SER A 247 5.08 -19.37 17.08
CA SER A 247 5.65 -18.35 17.98
C SER A 247 5.09 -18.39 19.41
N GLY A 248 3.89 -18.93 19.63
CA GLY A 248 3.13 -18.72 20.86
C GLY A 248 2.55 -17.29 20.92
N GLY A 249 1.64 -17.07 21.86
CA GLY A 249 0.91 -15.80 21.99
C GLY A 249 -0.22 -15.66 20.96
N SER A 250 -0.65 -14.42 20.74
CA SER A 250 -1.70 -14.04 19.80
C SER A 250 -1.53 -12.58 19.34
N ALA A 251 -2.44 -12.12 18.48
CA ALA A 251 -2.46 -10.72 18.06
C ALA A 251 -2.71 -9.74 19.22
N ASP A 252 -3.36 -10.19 20.30
CA ASP A 252 -3.71 -9.39 21.47
C ASP A 252 -2.82 -9.71 22.69
N ASP A 253 -1.96 -10.72 22.61
CA ASP A 253 -1.02 -11.15 23.65
C ASP A 253 0.34 -11.51 23.05
N LEU A 254 1.34 -10.66 23.25
CA LEU A 254 2.69 -10.84 22.68
C LEU A 254 3.57 -11.77 23.52
N ALA A 255 2.98 -12.71 24.26
CA ALA A 255 3.70 -13.78 24.93
C ALA A 255 4.23 -14.85 23.95
N LEU A 256 5.30 -14.54 23.21
CA LEU A 256 5.88 -15.40 22.16
C LEU A 256 6.70 -16.57 22.75
N THR A 257 6.10 -17.33 23.68
CA THR A 257 6.76 -18.40 24.44
C THR A 257 7.33 -19.52 23.57
N GLY A 258 6.78 -19.73 22.36
CA GLY A 258 7.28 -20.71 21.40
C GLY A 258 8.65 -20.37 20.82
N LEU A 259 9.09 -19.11 20.96
CA LEU A 259 10.41 -18.66 20.52
C LEU A 259 11.50 -18.81 21.59
N ARG A 260 11.16 -19.13 22.84
CA ARG A 260 12.16 -19.35 23.91
C ARG A 260 13.08 -20.52 23.56
N GLY A 261 14.39 -20.33 23.72
CA GLY A 261 15.39 -21.34 23.37
C GLY A 261 15.50 -21.61 21.87
N LYS A 262 15.08 -20.65 21.01
CA LYS A 262 15.15 -20.76 19.55
C LYS A 262 16.07 -19.72 18.97
N ARG A 263 16.79 -20.12 17.93
CA ARG A 263 17.54 -19.24 17.03
C ARG A 263 16.61 -18.82 15.90
N VAL A 264 16.28 -17.53 15.88
CA VAL A 264 15.31 -16.95 14.95
C VAL A 264 16.02 -16.11 13.91
N GLY A 265 15.91 -16.50 12.63
CA GLY A 265 16.41 -15.71 11.52
C GLY A 265 15.33 -14.80 10.96
N VAL A 266 15.62 -13.52 10.76
CA VAL A 266 14.72 -12.55 10.13
C VAL A 266 15.35 -12.07 8.82
N ILE A 267 14.73 -12.38 7.68
CA ILE A 267 15.18 -11.85 6.38
C ILE A 267 14.43 -10.57 6.05
N GLY A 268 15.19 -9.50 5.83
CA GLY A 268 14.66 -8.20 5.45
C GLY A 268 14.63 -7.22 6.62
N THR A 269 14.78 -5.94 6.30
CA THR A 269 14.95 -4.83 7.27
C THR A 269 14.04 -3.65 6.94
N GLY A 270 12.94 -3.90 6.23
CA GLY A 270 11.91 -2.89 5.95
C GLY A 270 11.06 -2.59 7.18
N ALA A 271 10.01 -1.77 7.01
CA ALA A 271 9.14 -1.32 8.11
C ALA A 271 8.61 -2.46 8.99
N THR A 272 8.27 -3.61 8.41
CA THR A 272 7.83 -4.79 9.16
C THR A 272 8.90 -5.34 10.08
N ALA A 273 10.13 -5.50 9.60
CA ALA A 273 11.22 -5.99 10.44
C ALA A 273 11.58 -4.99 11.54
N VAL A 274 11.52 -3.70 11.22
CA VAL A 274 11.75 -2.61 12.18
C VAL A 274 10.78 -2.67 13.37
N GLN A 275 9.52 -3.06 13.15
CA GLN A 275 8.55 -3.26 14.22
C GLN A 275 8.70 -4.64 14.91
N LEU A 276 9.05 -5.67 14.14
CA LEU A 276 9.07 -7.05 14.62
C LEU A 276 10.29 -7.40 15.47
N VAL A 277 11.48 -6.96 15.07
CA VAL A 277 12.76 -7.42 15.66
C VAL A 277 12.80 -7.19 17.17
N PRO A 278 12.43 -6.00 17.71
CA PRO A 278 12.40 -5.79 19.17
C PRO A 278 11.46 -6.76 19.89
N GLU A 279 10.30 -7.06 19.31
CA GLU A 279 9.34 -7.99 19.92
C GLU A 279 9.85 -9.43 19.90
N VAL A 280 10.51 -9.87 18.83
CA VAL A 280 11.11 -11.22 18.75
C VAL A 280 12.30 -11.34 19.71
N ALA A 281 13.13 -10.30 19.82
CA ALA A 281 14.32 -10.30 20.67
C ALA A 281 14.01 -10.44 22.16
N ARG A 282 12.80 -10.08 22.61
CA ARG A 282 12.35 -10.29 24.01
C ARG A 282 12.15 -11.77 24.37
N TRP A 283 12.04 -12.65 23.37
CA TRP A 283 11.65 -14.06 23.59
C TRP A 283 12.66 -15.07 23.04
N ALA A 284 13.29 -14.78 21.92
CA ALA A 284 14.24 -15.68 21.26
C ALA A 284 15.54 -15.84 22.06
N GLU A 285 16.18 -17.00 21.95
CA GLU A 285 17.54 -17.21 22.49
C GLU A 285 18.58 -16.47 21.66
N GLU A 286 18.38 -16.41 20.34
CA GLU A 286 19.24 -15.69 19.40
C GLU A 286 18.37 -15.11 18.28
N VAL A 287 18.66 -13.89 17.83
CA VAL A 287 18.02 -13.26 16.68
C VAL A 287 19.06 -12.85 15.66
N LEU A 288 19.00 -13.46 14.47
CA LEU A 288 19.88 -13.17 13.35
C LEU A 288 19.13 -12.36 12.29
N VAL A 289 19.51 -11.08 12.11
CA VAL A 289 18.85 -10.17 11.15
C VAL A 289 19.65 -10.12 9.86
N PHE A 290 19.15 -10.76 8.80
CA PHE A 290 19.77 -10.79 7.48
C PHE A 290 19.40 -9.54 6.69
N GLN A 291 20.35 -8.60 6.60
CA GLN A 291 20.14 -7.29 6.02
C GLN A 291 20.81 -7.14 4.66
N ARG A 292 20.03 -6.78 3.64
CA ARG A 292 20.59 -6.42 2.32
C ARG A 292 20.78 -4.91 2.16
N THR A 293 19.82 -4.14 2.63
CA THR A 293 19.87 -2.67 2.62
C THR A 293 19.31 -2.18 3.94
N PRO A 294 20.04 -1.38 4.73
CA PRO A 294 19.50 -0.78 5.93
C PRO A 294 18.29 0.11 5.64
N SER A 295 17.38 0.21 6.60
CA SER A 295 16.33 1.23 6.58
C SER A 295 16.84 2.51 7.26
N ALA A 296 16.40 3.66 6.80
CA ALA A 296 16.55 4.93 7.49
C ALA A 296 15.52 4.98 8.62
N VAL A 297 15.95 4.72 9.85
CA VAL A 297 15.07 4.59 11.03
C VAL A 297 15.13 5.87 11.88
N ASP A 298 14.02 6.59 11.91
CA ASP A 298 13.85 7.80 12.72
C ASP A 298 13.07 7.50 14.01
N VAL A 299 12.90 8.52 14.86
CA VAL A 299 12.11 8.44 16.10
C VAL A 299 10.63 8.21 15.76
N ARG A 300 10.01 7.28 16.47
CA ARG A 300 8.58 7.01 16.40
C ARG A 300 7.82 7.93 17.34
N GLY A 301 8.24 8.03 18.60
CA GLY A 301 7.57 8.84 19.61
C GLY A 301 6.16 8.32 19.92
N GLN A 302 6.06 7.01 20.12
CA GLN A 302 4.82 6.34 20.49
C GLN A 302 4.38 6.78 21.89
N ARG A 303 3.07 6.97 22.07
CA ARG A 303 2.46 7.38 23.35
C ARG A 303 0.97 7.07 23.36
N GLU A 304 0.39 7.00 24.55
CA GLU A 304 -1.06 7.05 24.71
C GLU A 304 -1.60 8.38 24.18
N THR A 305 -2.84 8.35 23.67
CA THR A 305 -3.52 9.55 23.21
C THR A 305 -3.88 10.44 24.39
N ASP A 306 -3.36 11.67 24.39
CA ASP A 306 -3.71 12.67 25.38
C ASP A 306 -5.16 13.15 25.19
N ARG A 307 -5.96 13.07 26.26
CA ARG A 307 -7.40 13.33 26.20
C ARG A 307 -7.71 14.81 25.98
N GLU A 308 -6.92 15.71 26.54
CA GLU A 308 -7.12 17.16 26.42
C GLU A 308 -6.79 17.64 25.00
N ALA A 309 -5.64 17.22 24.49
CA ALA A 309 -5.22 17.48 23.11
C ALA A 309 -6.21 16.86 22.11
N TRP A 310 -6.72 15.66 22.39
CA TRP A 310 -7.77 15.04 21.58
C TRP A 310 -9.05 15.89 21.57
N GLY A 311 -9.57 16.27 22.74
CA GLY A 311 -10.78 17.11 22.85
C GLY A 311 -10.62 18.46 22.14
N THR A 312 -9.44 19.07 22.22
CA THR A 312 -9.11 20.31 21.50
C THR A 312 -9.08 20.09 19.98
N MET A 313 -8.48 18.99 19.53
CA MET A 313 -8.38 18.63 18.10
C MET A 313 -9.74 18.33 17.49
N THR A 314 -10.61 17.63 18.22
CA THR A 314 -11.91 17.15 17.72
C THR A 314 -13.08 18.08 18.04
N GLY A 315 -12.84 19.25 18.62
CA GLY A 315 -13.89 20.16 19.09
C GLY A 315 -14.71 20.86 17.99
N LYS A 316 -14.40 20.63 16.70
CA LYS A 316 -15.12 21.20 15.55
C LYS A 316 -15.51 20.09 14.57
N SER A 317 -16.70 20.22 13.97
CA SER A 317 -17.11 19.34 12.88
C SER A 317 -16.16 19.46 11.67
N GLY A 318 -15.90 18.35 11.00
CA GLY A 318 -14.97 18.25 9.88
C GLY A 318 -13.50 18.26 10.28
N TRP A 319 -13.17 18.05 11.57
CA TRP A 319 -11.79 18.09 12.07
C TRP A 319 -10.90 17.06 11.37
N TRP A 320 -11.43 15.87 11.08
CA TRP A 320 -10.64 14.78 10.52
C TRP A 320 -10.17 15.12 9.11
N ARG A 321 -11.09 15.68 8.30
CA ARG A 321 -10.80 16.16 6.94
C ARG A 321 -9.83 17.34 6.99
N ALA A 322 -10.10 18.34 7.81
CA ALA A 322 -9.24 19.52 7.94
C ALA A 322 -7.80 19.15 8.39
N ARG A 323 -7.65 18.18 9.31
CA ARG A 323 -6.35 17.68 9.75
C ARG A 323 -5.61 16.97 8.61
N ASN A 324 -6.28 16.08 7.89
CA ASN A 324 -5.69 15.38 6.75
C ASN A 324 -5.31 16.34 5.61
N ASP A 325 -6.16 17.31 5.25
CA ASP A 325 -5.87 18.32 4.24
C ASP A 325 -4.60 19.10 4.59
N ARG A 326 -4.48 19.50 5.86
CA ARG A 326 -3.32 20.23 6.36
C ARG A 326 -2.05 19.38 6.32
N TRP A 327 -2.12 18.12 6.76
CA TRP A 327 -0.97 17.20 6.73
C TRP A 327 -0.49 16.94 5.30
N ASN A 328 -1.40 16.70 4.37
CA ASN A 328 -1.05 16.48 2.96
C ASN A 328 -0.44 17.73 2.30
N ARG A 329 -0.87 18.94 2.69
CA ARG A 329 -0.20 20.18 2.24
C ARG A 329 1.24 20.28 2.74
N VAL A 330 1.53 19.86 3.97
CA VAL A 330 2.91 19.77 4.49
C VAL A 330 3.71 18.78 3.66
N MET A 331 3.19 17.55 3.47
CA MET A 331 3.89 16.49 2.73
C MET A 331 4.14 16.83 1.25
N SER A 332 3.24 17.59 0.63
CA SER A 332 3.42 18.08 -0.74
C SER A 332 4.31 19.34 -0.83
N GLY A 333 4.70 19.95 0.29
CA GLY A 333 5.57 21.11 0.32
C GLY A 333 4.90 22.41 -0.13
N PHE A 334 3.66 22.67 0.31
CA PHE A 334 3.00 23.97 0.12
C PHE A 334 3.73 25.07 0.91
N SER A 335 3.73 26.31 0.39
CA SER A 335 4.35 27.46 1.05
C SER A 335 3.61 27.89 2.31
N GLY A 336 4.32 28.53 3.25
CA GLY A 336 3.74 29.04 4.51
C GLY A 336 3.34 27.93 5.49
N MET A 337 3.91 26.74 5.35
CA MET A 337 3.62 25.57 6.18
C MET A 337 4.71 25.29 7.23
N ASP A 338 5.63 26.24 7.47
CA ASP A 338 6.75 26.08 8.40
C ASP A 338 6.27 25.71 9.81
N GLY A 339 6.92 24.73 10.42
CA GLY A 339 6.51 24.16 11.71
C GLY A 339 5.26 23.27 11.66
N GLY A 340 4.53 23.23 10.53
CA GLY A 340 3.55 22.21 10.12
C GLY A 340 2.40 21.88 11.08
N GLY A 341 2.39 22.36 12.32
CA GLY A 341 1.56 21.90 13.45
C GLY A 341 1.53 20.38 13.66
N PHE A 342 2.54 19.66 13.17
CA PHE A 342 2.70 18.22 13.36
C PHE A 342 4.08 17.99 13.97
N ASP A 343 4.11 17.38 15.15
CA ASP A 343 5.30 17.04 15.93
C ASP A 343 5.76 15.60 15.64
N ASP A 344 5.59 15.13 14.40
CA ASP A 344 6.02 13.79 13.97
C ASP A 344 7.17 13.85 12.96
N ALA A 345 7.87 12.73 12.83
CA ALA A 345 9.02 12.65 11.95
C ALA A 345 8.63 12.62 10.45
N TRP A 346 7.36 12.39 10.09
CA TRP A 346 6.87 12.53 8.72
C TRP A 346 6.93 13.98 8.25
N ALA A 347 6.52 14.93 9.11
CA ALA A 347 6.55 16.35 8.80
C ALA A 347 7.95 16.88 8.42
N GLY A 348 9.01 16.21 8.88
CA GLY A 348 10.40 16.53 8.55
C GLY A 348 10.91 15.97 7.21
N ILE A 349 10.09 15.24 6.43
CA ILE A 349 10.52 14.56 5.20
C ILE A 349 10.09 15.37 3.96
N THR A 350 10.68 16.55 3.80
CA THR A 350 10.33 17.49 2.72
C THR A 350 10.53 16.91 1.31
N GLY A 351 11.52 16.03 1.13
CA GLY A 351 11.81 15.37 -0.14
C GLY A 351 10.73 14.38 -0.60
N TYR A 352 9.85 13.91 0.29
CA TYR A 352 8.82 12.91 -0.05
C TYR A 352 7.79 13.44 -1.06
N ARG A 353 7.70 14.77 -1.24
CA ARG A 353 6.90 15.43 -2.29
C ARG A 353 7.26 15.01 -3.72
N HIS A 354 8.45 14.45 -3.95
CA HIS A 354 8.86 13.89 -5.24
C HIS A 354 8.26 12.50 -5.51
N VAL A 355 7.69 11.86 -4.47
CA VAL A 355 6.90 10.63 -4.57
C VAL A 355 5.41 10.95 -4.68
N VAL A 356 4.91 11.85 -3.81
CA VAL A 356 3.47 12.10 -3.67
C VAL A 356 2.94 13.23 -4.56
N GLY A 357 3.84 14.01 -5.19
CA GLY A 357 3.50 15.20 -5.94
C GLY A 357 3.44 16.46 -5.06
N GLY A 358 3.61 17.62 -5.68
CA GLY A 358 3.60 18.90 -5.00
C GLY A 358 3.37 20.08 -5.94
N PRO A 359 2.95 21.24 -5.42
CA PRO A 359 2.60 22.38 -6.25
C PRO A 359 3.81 22.89 -7.03
N HIS A 360 3.65 23.01 -8.35
CA HIS A 360 4.59 23.64 -9.26
C HIS A 360 3.80 24.36 -10.37
N PRO A 361 4.25 25.55 -10.83
CA PRO A 361 3.44 26.42 -11.68
C PRO A 361 3.30 25.90 -13.12
N ALA A 362 4.26 25.12 -13.62
CA ALA A 362 4.27 24.58 -14.97
C ALA A 362 5.02 23.24 -15.01
N PRO A 363 4.75 22.37 -16.01
CA PRO A 363 5.56 21.19 -16.29
C PRO A 363 7.06 21.46 -16.26
N ILE A 364 7.83 20.52 -15.68
CA ILE A 364 9.29 20.64 -15.59
C ILE A 364 9.90 20.34 -16.96
N SER A 365 10.65 21.30 -17.53
CA SER A 365 11.40 21.08 -18.76
C SER A 365 12.58 20.14 -18.51
N MET A 366 13.03 19.43 -19.55
CA MET A 366 14.18 18.53 -19.45
C MET A 366 15.47 19.26 -19.03
N GLU A 367 15.63 20.53 -19.44
CA GLU A 367 16.76 21.37 -19.03
C GLU A 367 16.74 21.72 -17.52
N ALA A 368 15.54 21.81 -16.92
CA ALA A 368 15.40 22.10 -15.49
C ALA A 368 15.59 20.87 -14.58
N VAL A 369 15.60 19.66 -15.14
CA VAL A 369 15.70 18.41 -14.38
C VAL A 369 16.99 18.34 -13.53
N PRO A 370 18.21 18.63 -14.04
CA PRO A 370 19.41 18.59 -13.23
C PRO A 370 19.33 19.50 -11.99
N LYS A 371 18.79 20.71 -12.14
CA LYS A 371 18.60 21.66 -11.04
C LYS A 371 17.57 21.17 -10.02
N LEU A 372 16.47 20.56 -10.49
CA LEU A 372 15.47 19.95 -9.61
C LEU A 372 16.08 18.84 -8.75
N VAL A 373 16.88 17.97 -9.37
CA VAL A 373 17.51 16.83 -8.70
C VAL A 373 18.56 17.30 -7.68
N ALA A 374 19.47 18.20 -8.08
CA ALA A 374 20.47 18.76 -7.17
C ALA A 374 19.82 19.44 -5.95
N GLY A 375 18.83 20.30 -6.17
CA GLY A 375 18.12 20.98 -5.09
C GLY A 375 17.30 20.03 -4.18
N ALA A 376 16.82 18.90 -4.70
CA ALA A 376 16.15 17.89 -3.87
C ALA A 376 17.16 17.17 -2.95
N LEU A 377 18.35 16.84 -3.47
CA LEU A 377 19.41 16.19 -2.70
C LEU A 377 19.97 17.09 -1.60
N GLU A 378 20.26 18.35 -1.93
CA GLU A 378 20.77 19.34 -0.97
C GLU A 378 19.81 19.55 0.20
N LYS A 379 18.50 19.60 -0.08
CA LYS A 379 17.47 19.77 0.96
C LYS A 379 17.28 18.55 1.86
N ASP A 380 17.56 17.35 1.36
CA ASP A 380 17.38 16.11 2.10
C ASP A 380 18.63 15.69 2.90
N ALA A 381 19.81 16.12 2.47
CA ALA A 381 21.08 15.74 3.08
C ALA A 381 21.16 15.98 4.60
N PRO A 382 20.76 17.15 5.17
CA PRO A 382 20.81 17.37 6.62
C PRO A 382 19.99 16.35 7.41
N ARG A 383 18.82 15.97 6.88
CA ARG A 383 17.97 14.94 7.48
C ARG A 383 18.69 13.59 7.48
N MET A 384 19.22 13.17 6.34
CA MET A 384 19.83 11.85 6.21
C MET A 384 21.11 11.72 7.04
N GLU A 385 21.91 12.78 7.16
CA GLU A 385 23.07 12.81 8.07
C GLU A 385 22.66 12.71 9.54
N ARG A 386 21.60 13.41 9.95
CA ARG A 386 21.04 13.26 11.31
C ARG A 386 20.65 11.81 11.60
N LEU A 387 20.03 11.12 10.63
CA LEU A 387 19.65 9.71 10.81
C LEU A 387 20.87 8.79 10.92
N ARG A 388 21.96 9.04 10.18
CA ARG A 388 23.21 8.29 10.31
C ARG A 388 23.84 8.50 11.68
N ARG A 389 23.85 9.74 12.16
CA ARG A 389 24.33 10.08 13.51
C ARG A 389 23.51 9.42 14.60
N ARG A 390 22.17 9.38 14.45
CA ARG A 390 21.30 8.63 15.38
C ARG A 390 21.71 7.17 15.50
N VAL A 391 22.13 6.53 14.41
CA VAL A 391 22.64 5.15 14.47
C VAL A 391 23.89 5.08 15.35
N ASP A 392 24.84 5.99 15.17
CA ASP A 392 26.07 6.06 16.00
C ASP A 392 25.76 6.33 17.48
N GLU A 393 24.77 7.18 17.76
CA GLU A 393 24.37 7.55 19.12
C GLU A 393 23.64 6.43 19.86
N VAL A 394 22.88 5.59 19.13
CA VAL A 394 22.03 4.56 19.73
C VAL A 394 22.71 3.18 19.74
N VAL A 395 23.43 2.82 18.69
CA VAL A 395 24.09 1.51 18.56
C VAL A 395 25.53 1.64 19.01
N THR A 396 25.77 1.48 20.31
CA THR A 396 27.07 1.70 20.96
C THR A 396 27.78 0.40 21.34
N GLY A 397 27.07 -0.73 21.35
CA GLY A 397 27.63 -2.04 21.70
C GLY A 397 28.38 -2.76 20.56
N ASP A 398 28.17 -2.35 19.31
CA ASP A 398 28.75 -2.97 18.11
C ASP A 398 28.97 -1.91 17.00
N GLU A 399 30.21 -1.46 16.85
CA GLU A 399 30.60 -0.46 15.84
C GLU A 399 30.39 -0.96 14.40
N GLU A 400 30.55 -2.27 14.15
CA GLU A 400 30.41 -2.86 12.82
C GLU A 400 28.92 -2.92 12.43
N ALA A 401 28.05 -3.31 13.36
CA ALA A 401 26.60 -3.22 13.18
C ALA A 401 26.15 -1.78 12.98
N ALA A 402 26.64 -0.83 13.80
CA ALA A 402 26.32 0.60 13.66
C ALA A 402 26.68 1.12 12.26
N ALA A 403 27.88 0.82 11.76
CA ALA A 403 28.30 1.21 10.42
C ALA A 403 27.37 0.64 9.33
N ARG A 404 26.95 -0.62 9.49
CA ARG A 404 26.07 -1.34 8.53
C ARG A 404 24.60 -0.93 8.59
N LEU A 405 24.14 -0.37 9.71
CA LEU A 405 22.77 0.12 9.89
C LEU A 405 22.54 1.50 9.27
N LYS A 406 23.60 2.21 8.83
CA LYS A 406 23.50 3.53 8.19
C LYS A 406 22.94 3.45 6.77
N ALA A 407 21.79 4.08 6.54
CA ALA A 407 21.17 4.18 5.22
C ALA A 407 21.83 5.24 4.33
N TRP A 408 22.27 4.82 3.15
CA TRP A 408 22.90 5.65 2.12
C TRP A 408 22.04 5.73 0.86
N TYR A 409 20.89 6.38 0.99
CA TYR A 409 20.00 6.74 -0.12
C TYR A 409 19.13 7.94 0.32
N PRO A 410 18.57 8.74 -0.61
CA PRO A 410 17.67 9.84 -0.27
C PRO A 410 16.37 9.39 0.41
N SER A 411 15.78 10.21 1.29
CA SER A 411 14.60 9.84 2.10
C SER A 411 13.39 9.34 1.30
N TRP A 412 13.25 9.75 0.04
CA TRP A 412 12.14 9.37 -0.84
C TRP A 412 12.31 7.99 -1.49
N CYS A 413 13.49 7.38 -1.43
CA CYS A 413 13.80 6.17 -2.17
C CYS A 413 13.25 4.89 -1.56
N LYS A 414 12.78 4.96 -0.31
CA LYS A 414 12.06 3.88 0.38
C LYS A 414 11.01 4.51 1.27
N ARG A 415 10.01 3.73 1.69
CA ARG A 415 9.11 4.18 2.76
C ARG A 415 9.92 4.43 4.04
N PRO A 416 9.86 5.64 4.62
CA PRO A 416 10.55 5.96 5.86
C PRO A 416 10.15 4.99 6.98
N CYS A 417 11.12 4.61 7.79
CA CYS A 417 10.89 3.75 8.95
C CYS A 417 11.07 4.57 10.22
N PHE A 418 10.29 4.24 11.25
CA PHE A 418 10.41 4.92 12.53
C PHE A 418 10.09 3.97 13.66
N HIS A 419 11.00 3.90 14.62
CA HIS A 419 10.93 3.01 15.77
C HIS A 419 11.89 3.50 16.85
N ASP A 420 11.46 3.36 18.10
CA ASP A 420 12.27 3.80 19.22
C ASP A 420 13.24 2.69 19.66
N GLU A 421 12.82 1.42 19.60
CA GLU A 421 13.62 0.28 20.11
C GLU A 421 14.40 -0.54 19.04
N TYR A 422 14.23 -0.29 17.73
CA TYR A 422 14.82 -1.16 16.70
C TYR A 422 16.34 -1.09 16.67
N LEU A 423 16.88 0.13 16.74
CA LEU A 423 18.33 0.33 16.79
C LEU A 423 18.88 -0.17 18.13
N GLU A 424 18.17 0.08 19.24
CA GLU A 424 18.54 -0.37 20.58
C GLU A 424 18.63 -1.90 20.68
N ALA A 425 17.81 -2.64 19.93
CA ALA A 425 17.83 -4.10 19.90
C ALA A 425 19.20 -4.66 19.49
N PHE A 426 20.00 -3.94 18.68
CA PHE A 426 21.34 -4.38 18.28
C PHE A 426 22.41 -4.19 19.36
N ASN A 427 22.07 -3.59 20.52
CA ASN A 427 22.95 -3.59 21.69
C ASN A 427 22.74 -4.83 22.57
N LEU A 428 21.72 -5.66 22.29
CA LEU A 428 21.48 -6.90 23.00
C LEU A 428 22.46 -7.97 22.54
N SER A 429 23.11 -8.66 23.47
CA SER A 429 24.17 -9.64 23.17
C SER A 429 23.73 -10.83 22.32
N HIS A 430 22.42 -11.10 22.25
CA HIS A 430 21.82 -12.20 21.50
C HIS A 430 21.14 -11.76 20.20
N VAL A 431 21.30 -10.50 19.79
CA VAL A 431 20.80 -9.97 18.52
C VAL A 431 22.01 -9.63 17.65
N SER A 432 22.10 -10.21 16.46
CA SER A 432 23.22 -9.95 15.54
C SER A 432 22.73 -9.56 14.16
N LEU A 433 23.43 -8.59 13.57
CA LEU A 433 23.22 -8.16 12.19
C LEU A 433 24.09 -9.01 11.25
N VAL A 434 23.46 -9.74 10.33
CA VAL A 434 24.15 -10.47 9.27
C VAL A 434 24.08 -9.64 7.98
N ASP A 435 25.21 -9.07 7.56
CA ASP A 435 25.27 -8.33 6.30
C ASP A 435 25.19 -9.27 5.10
N THR A 436 24.19 -9.03 4.27
CA THR A 436 23.96 -9.75 3.01
C THR A 436 24.01 -8.79 1.82
N SER A 437 24.59 -7.60 2.01
CA SER A 437 24.84 -6.66 0.93
C SER A 437 25.75 -7.31 -0.14
N PRO A 438 25.50 -7.11 -1.45
CA PRO A 438 26.30 -7.77 -2.49
C PRO A 438 27.78 -7.40 -2.41
N PRO A 439 28.71 -8.29 -2.78
CA PRO A 439 28.45 -9.57 -3.44
C PRO A 439 28.05 -10.71 -2.49
N LEU A 440 27.98 -10.49 -1.17
CA LEU A 440 27.75 -11.55 -0.19
C LEU A 440 26.40 -12.26 -0.42
N GLY A 441 25.30 -11.53 -0.30
CA GLY A 441 23.95 -12.10 -0.40
C GLY A 441 23.70 -13.23 0.61
N ILE A 442 22.51 -13.82 0.56
CA ILE A 442 22.33 -15.19 1.06
C ILE A 442 22.58 -16.09 -0.15
N GLN A 443 23.71 -16.81 -0.15
CA GLN A 443 24.13 -17.61 -1.29
C GLN A 443 23.19 -18.79 -1.53
N ARG A 444 22.80 -19.46 -0.43
CA ARG A 444 21.87 -20.59 -0.42
C ARG A 444 21.34 -20.86 0.99
N PHE A 445 20.36 -21.74 1.09
CA PHE A 445 19.97 -22.42 2.32
C PHE A 445 20.46 -23.88 2.31
N THR A 446 20.82 -24.39 3.48
CA THR A 446 20.90 -25.83 3.77
C THR A 446 19.58 -26.28 4.42
N GLU A 447 19.50 -27.57 4.74
CA GLU A 447 18.45 -28.09 5.62
C GLU A 447 18.46 -27.47 7.03
N ARG A 448 19.57 -26.83 7.46
CA ARG A 448 19.74 -26.31 8.83
C ARG A 448 19.69 -24.79 8.92
N GLY A 449 19.96 -24.04 7.85
CA GLY A 449 20.03 -22.59 7.93
C GLY A 449 20.52 -21.88 6.68
N ALA A 450 20.80 -20.58 6.83
CA ALA A 450 21.24 -19.71 5.74
C ALA A 450 22.77 -19.76 5.59
N VAL A 451 23.28 -19.68 4.36
CA VAL A 451 24.73 -19.58 4.08
C VAL A 451 25.04 -18.19 3.52
N VAL A 452 25.91 -17.46 4.22
CA VAL A 452 26.37 -16.11 3.86
C VAL A 452 27.89 -16.10 3.98
N ALA A 453 28.59 -15.67 2.93
CA ALA A 453 30.05 -15.67 2.88
C ALA A 453 30.67 -17.04 3.23
N ASP A 454 30.06 -18.12 2.73
CA ASP A 454 30.41 -19.52 3.00
C ASP A 454 30.32 -19.95 4.48
N VAL A 455 29.76 -19.10 5.34
CA VAL A 455 29.43 -19.41 6.74
C VAL A 455 27.95 -19.80 6.84
N GLU A 456 27.69 -20.96 7.46
CA GLU A 456 26.33 -21.43 7.73
C GLU A 456 25.84 -20.88 9.07
N TYR A 457 24.68 -20.24 9.06
CA TYR A 457 23.97 -19.71 10.22
C TYR A 457 22.77 -20.64 10.50
N PRO A 458 22.87 -21.58 11.47
CA PRO A 458 21.80 -22.53 11.74
C PRO A 458 20.61 -21.84 12.41
N LEU A 459 19.39 -22.16 11.97
CA LEU A 459 18.16 -21.53 12.44
C LEU A 459 17.14 -22.59 12.86
N ASP A 460 16.36 -22.30 13.89
CA ASP A 460 15.23 -23.14 14.27
C ASP A 460 13.93 -22.59 13.66
N VAL A 461 13.84 -21.26 13.56
CA VAL A 461 12.72 -20.52 12.98
C VAL A 461 13.24 -19.49 11.98
N LEU A 462 12.68 -19.47 10.77
CA LEU A 462 12.92 -18.46 9.76
C LEU A 462 11.68 -17.59 9.56
N VAL A 463 11.86 -16.29 9.72
CA VAL A 463 10.85 -15.27 9.44
C VAL A 463 11.20 -14.53 8.16
N LEU A 464 10.29 -14.58 7.20
CA LEU A 464 10.35 -13.81 5.97
C LEU A 464 9.66 -12.46 6.17
N ALA A 465 10.44 -11.42 6.47
CA ALA A 465 10.01 -10.02 6.46
C ALA A 465 10.33 -9.36 5.11
N THR A 466 10.10 -10.11 4.02
CA THR A 466 10.57 -9.84 2.66
C THR A 466 9.57 -9.04 1.80
N GLY A 467 8.48 -8.61 2.43
CA GLY A 467 7.51 -7.69 1.86
C GLY A 467 6.59 -8.35 0.83
N TYR A 468 6.19 -7.54 -0.15
CA TYR A 468 5.14 -7.88 -1.10
C TYR A 468 5.60 -7.62 -2.53
N ARG A 469 4.91 -8.19 -3.51
CA ARG A 469 5.04 -7.80 -4.92
C ARG A 469 4.96 -6.27 -5.04
N ALA A 470 5.81 -5.69 -5.88
CA ALA A 470 5.87 -4.25 -6.02
C ALA A 470 4.54 -3.70 -6.57
N PRO A 471 4.01 -2.59 -6.00
CA PRO A 471 2.74 -2.02 -6.45
C PRO A 471 2.71 -1.59 -7.92
N PHE A 472 3.88 -1.28 -8.48
CA PHE A 472 4.03 -0.78 -9.85
C PHE A 472 4.50 -1.85 -10.85
N THR A 473 4.58 -3.12 -10.45
CA THR A 473 4.79 -4.24 -11.38
C THR A 473 3.71 -4.17 -12.48
N ASP A 474 4.10 -4.38 -13.73
CA ASP A 474 3.23 -4.30 -14.90
C ASP A 474 2.41 -2.99 -14.98
N LEU A 475 3.04 -1.84 -14.67
CA LEU A 475 2.39 -0.53 -14.67
C LEU A 475 1.17 -0.46 -13.73
N ALA A 476 1.24 -1.17 -12.59
CA ALA A 476 0.15 -1.31 -11.63
C ALA A 476 -1.17 -1.79 -12.26
N ASP A 477 -1.08 -2.76 -13.18
CA ASP A 477 -2.23 -3.41 -13.82
C ASP A 477 -3.32 -3.80 -12.79
N PRO A 478 -4.51 -3.17 -12.84
CA PRO A 478 -5.61 -3.43 -11.92
C PRO A 478 -6.06 -4.89 -11.85
N GLY A 479 -6.07 -5.61 -12.99
CA GLY A 479 -6.44 -7.04 -13.01
C GLY A 479 -5.44 -7.90 -12.26
N GLY A 480 -4.15 -7.74 -12.58
CA GLY A 480 -3.04 -8.37 -11.85
C GLY A 480 -3.02 -8.05 -10.36
N MET A 481 -3.25 -6.79 -9.98
CA MET A 481 -3.27 -6.33 -8.59
C MET A 481 -4.52 -6.79 -7.81
N ALA A 482 -5.64 -7.04 -8.50
CA ALA A 482 -6.86 -7.62 -7.94
C ALA A 482 -6.78 -9.14 -7.76
N SER A 483 -5.60 -9.69 -7.45
CA SER A 483 -5.36 -11.14 -7.37
C SER A 483 -5.50 -11.89 -8.70
N GLY A 484 -5.11 -11.26 -9.80
CA GLY A 484 -5.08 -11.89 -11.12
C GLY A 484 -6.47 -12.08 -11.73
N VAL A 485 -7.38 -11.14 -11.50
CA VAL A 485 -8.72 -11.16 -12.09
C VAL A 485 -8.60 -10.88 -13.59
N ASN A 486 -9.21 -11.74 -14.40
CA ASN A 486 -9.35 -11.49 -15.84
C ASN A 486 -10.51 -10.52 -16.08
N ILE A 487 -10.30 -9.45 -16.86
CA ILE A 487 -11.31 -8.41 -17.06
C ILE A 487 -11.53 -8.21 -18.56
N SER A 488 -12.71 -8.59 -19.04
CA SER A 488 -13.10 -8.47 -20.44
C SER A 488 -14.21 -7.42 -20.61
N GLY A 489 -13.86 -6.29 -21.23
CA GLY A 489 -14.75 -5.17 -21.49
C GLY A 489 -15.61 -5.33 -22.75
N ARG A 490 -16.04 -4.21 -23.33
CA ARG A 490 -16.83 -4.19 -24.57
C ARG A 490 -16.11 -4.95 -25.69
N GLY A 491 -16.85 -5.77 -26.42
CA GLY A 491 -16.30 -6.55 -27.54
C GLY A 491 -15.26 -7.60 -27.13
N GLY A 492 -15.20 -7.98 -25.85
CA GLY A 492 -14.24 -8.97 -25.35
C GLY A 492 -12.81 -8.45 -25.21
N VAL A 493 -12.60 -7.13 -25.23
CA VAL A 493 -11.27 -6.52 -25.05
C VAL A 493 -10.74 -6.83 -23.65
N ASP A 494 -9.56 -7.44 -23.58
CA ASP A 494 -8.88 -7.69 -22.32
C ASP A 494 -8.27 -6.41 -21.73
N PHE A 495 -8.58 -6.12 -20.47
CA PHE A 495 -8.11 -4.91 -19.78
C PHE A 495 -6.61 -4.90 -19.64
N SER A 496 -6.02 -6.00 -19.16
CA SER A 496 -4.62 -6.08 -18.79
C SER A 496 -3.71 -6.03 -20.00
N SER A 497 -4.05 -6.73 -21.10
CA SER A 497 -3.37 -6.61 -22.39
C SER A 497 -3.39 -5.16 -22.86
N ARG A 498 -4.57 -4.53 -22.92
CA ARG A 498 -4.69 -3.13 -23.38
C ARG A 498 -3.88 -2.18 -22.50
N TRP A 499 -3.89 -2.38 -21.18
CA TRP A 499 -3.18 -1.56 -20.20
C TRP A 499 -1.66 -1.68 -20.34
N LYS A 500 -1.13 -2.90 -20.52
CA LYS A 500 0.31 -3.14 -20.66
C LYS A 500 0.84 -2.71 -22.03
N GLU A 501 0.08 -2.95 -23.09
CA GLU A 501 0.47 -2.59 -24.46
C GLU A 501 0.44 -1.08 -24.70
N ASN A 502 -0.64 -0.41 -24.29
CA ASN A 502 -0.83 1.01 -24.57
C ASN A 502 -0.46 1.92 -23.40
N GLY A 503 -0.31 1.39 -22.19
CA GLY A 503 -0.19 2.16 -20.95
C GLY A 503 -1.55 2.61 -20.40
N PRO A 504 -1.59 3.08 -19.14
CA PRO A 504 -2.82 3.55 -18.49
C PRO A 504 -3.50 4.67 -19.28
N CYS A 505 -4.83 4.59 -19.40
CA CYS A 505 -5.66 5.62 -20.03
C CYS A 505 -7.02 5.69 -19.34
N THR A 506 -7.18 6.68 -18.46
CA THR A 506 -8.36 6.83 -17.61
C THR A 506 -8.80 8.28 -17.54
N LEU A 507 -10.03 8.51 -17.07
CA LEU A 507 -10.44 9.80 -16.53
C LEU A 507 -10.25 9.77 -15.01
N HIS A 508 -9.41 10.68 -14.51
CA HIS A 508 -9.11 10.87 -13.08
C HIS A 508 -8.57 9.62 -12.35
N GLY A 509 -7.95 8.68 -13.06
CA GLY A 509 -7.50 7.41 -12.48
C GLY A 509 -8.63 6.43 -12.12
N MET A 510 -9.88 6.72 -12.51
CA MET A 510 -11.07 6.02 -12.02
C MET A 510 -11.82 5.25 -13.11
N PHE A 511 -12.07 5.86 -14.27
CA PHE A 511 -12.86 5.24 -15.35
C PHE A 511 -12.02 5.09 -16.61
N ALA A 512 -12.06 3.93 -17.24
CA ALA A 512 -11.37 3.67 -18.50
C ALA A 512 -12.39 3.56 -19.67
N PRO A 513 -12.07 4.05 -20.89
CA PRO A 513 -12.93 3.83 -22.06
C PRO A 513 -13.10 2.34 -22.35
N GLY A 514 -14.29 1.89 -22.75
CA GLY A 514 -14.55 0.48 -23.11
C GLY A 514 -14.76 -0.49 -21.93
N PHE A 515 -14.66 0.00 -20.69
CA PHE A 515 -14.91 -0.76 -19.46
C PHE A 515 -15.99 -0.08 -18.62
N PRO A 516 -17.25 -0.09 -19.10
CA PRO A 516 -18.35 0.59 -18.43
C PRO A 516 -18.58 0.04 -17.02
N ASN A 517 -18.97 0.92 -16.10
CA ASN A 517 -19.30 0.61 -14.71
C ASN A 517 -18.17 -0.04 -13.89
N LEU A 518 -16.95 -0.12 -14.42
CA LEU A 518 -15.76 -0.51 -13.69
C LEU A 518 -15.11 0.73 -13.07
N VAL A 519 -14.98 0.72 -11.74
CA VAL A 519 -14.37 1.79 -10.96
C VAL A 519 -13.00 1.33 -10.48
N LEU A 520 -11.96 2.07 -10.86
CA LEU A 520 -10.59 1.88 -10.38
C LEU A 520 -10.32 2.75 -9.15
N SER A 521 -9.52 2.25 -8.21
CA SER A 521 -9.15 2.97 -6.98
C SER A 521 -7.75 3.63 -7.05
N GLY A 522 -7.13 3.67 -8.23
CA GLY A 522 -5.74 4.09 -8.44
C GLY A 522 -4.73 2.95 -8.20
N PRO A 523 -3.43 3.24 -8.05
CA PRO A 523 -2.84 4.58 -7.89
C PRO A 523 -2.53 5.32 -9.20
N CYS A 524 -2.51 4.65 -10.36
CA CYS A 524 -2.17 5.30 -11.61
C CYS A 524 -3.13 6.46 -11.93
N GLN A 525 -2.56 7.59 -12.36
CA GLN A 525 -3.29 8.77 -12.80
C GLN A 525 -4.22 9.40 -11.74
N THR A 526 -4.01 9.11 -10.44
CA THR A 526 -4.68 9.77 -9.32
C THR A 526 -3.72 10.68 -8.56
N GLY A 527 -4.24 11.58 -7.71
CA GLY A 527 -3.41 12.13 -6.63
C GLY A 527 -2.88 11.02 -5.72
N MET A 528 -1.72 11.23 -5.09
CA MET A 528 -1.09 10.26 -4.20
C MET A 528 -0.82 10.89 -2.84
N SER A 529 -0.96 10.10 -1.78
CA SER A 529 -0.62 10.48 -0.41
C SER A 529 0.20 9.38 0.25
N ALA A 530 1.13 9.77 1.13
CA ALA A 530 1.75 8.83 2.05
C ALA A 530 0.71 8.14 2.97
N ASN A 531 -0.38 8.86 3.29
CA ASN A 531 -1.60 8.32 3.90
C ASN A 531 -2.52 7.73 2.81
N TYR A 532 -2.31 6.46 2.49
CA TYR A 532 -3.09 5.79 1.45
C TYR A 532 -4.59 5.66 1.79
N VAL A 533 -4.97 5.69 3.08
CA VAL A 533 -6.39 5.70 3.48
C VAL A 533 -7.06 7.01 3.07
N TYR A 534 -6.35 8.15 3.21
CA TYR A 534 -6.83 9.45 2.73
C TYR A 534 -7.01 9.49 1.21
N HIS A 535 -6.09 8.86 0.46
CA HIS A 535 -6.24 8.66 -0.98
C HIS A 535 -7.53 7.86 -1.30
N GLN A 536 -7.74 6.72 -0.62
CA GLN A 536 -8.90 5.87 -0.85
C GLN A 536 -10.23 6.57 -0.51
N ASP A 537 -10.29 7.39 0.54
CA ASP A 537 -11.49 8.16 0.89
C ASP A 537 -11.84 9.20 -0.20
N ASN A 538 -10.84 9.85 -0.78
CA ASN A 538 -11.04 10.77 -1.90
C ASN A 538 -11.59 10.06 -3.14
N MET A 539 -11.04 8.90 -3.47
CA MET A 539 -11.51 8.10 -4.59
C MET A 539 -12.92 7.55 -4.34
N ALA A 540 -13.20 7.03 -3.15
CA ALA A 540 -14.52 6.56 -2.74
C ALA A 540 -15.58 7.66 -2.85
N SER A 541 -15.28 8.85 -2.32
CA SER A 541 -16.17 10.01 -2.38
C SER A 541 -16.45 10.47 -3.81
N HIS A 542 -15.41 10.48 -4.67
CA HIS A 542 -15.58 10.84 -6.06
C HIS A 542 -16.42 9.81 -6.84
N ALA A 543 -16.17 8.52 -6.63
CA ALA A 543 -16.95 7.45 -7.25
C ALA A 543 -18.41 7.49 -6.80
N ALA A 544 -18.66 7.63 -5.50
CA ALA A 544 -20.00 7.72 -4.96
C ALA A 544 -20.80 8.89 -5.54
N HIS A 545 -20.18 10.07 -5.66
CA HIS A 545 -20.79 11.22 -6.34
C HIS A 545 -21.14 10.89 -7.79
N VAL A 546 -20.19 10.31 -8.53
CA VAL A 546 -20.34 9.98 -9.94
C VAL A 546 -21.48 8.99 -10.16
N LEU A 547 -21.45 7.85 -9.47
CA LEU A 547 -22.43 6.79 -9.65
C LEU A 547 -23.83 7.24 -9.20
N SER A 548 -23.92 7.99 -8.10
CA SER A 548 -25.18 8.53 -7.60
C SER A 548 -25.78 9.58 -8.56
N ALA A 549 -24.95 10.47 -9.12
CA ALA A 549 -25.39 11.45 -10.12
C ALA A 549 -25.84 10.79 -11.42
N ALA A 550 -25.11 9.78 -11.92
CA ALA A 550 -25.50 9.00 -13.07
C ALA A 550 -26.85 8.30 -12.86
N ARG A 551 -27.02 7.65 -11.70
CA ARG A 551 -28.26 6.96 -11.33
C ARG A 551 -29.46 7.90 -11.22
N ARG A 552 -29.29 9.09 -10.63
CA ARG A 552 -30.35 10.12 -10.57
C ARG A 552 -30.73 10.70 -11.92
N SER A 553 -29.77 10.78 -12.85
CA SER A 553 -29.97 11.42 -14.16
C SER A 553 -30.51 10.47 -15.22
N ALA A 554 -30.45 9.15 -15.00
CA ALA A 554 -30.85 8.14 -15.96
C ALA A 554 -32.36 7.83 -15.86
N PRO A 555 -33.09 7.79 -17.00
CA PRO A 555 -34.48 7.33 -17.04
C PRO A 555 -34.66 5.88 -16.55
N GLU A 556 -33.68 5.03 -16.84
CA GLU A 556 -33.61 3.64 -16.36
C GLU A 556 -32.35 3.47 -15.50
N PRO A 557 -32.40 3.82 -14.20
CA PRO A 557 -31.25 3.68 -13.28
C PRO A 557 -30.68 2.26 -13.22
N GLU A 558 -31.53 1.26 -13.49
CA GLU A 558 -31.18 -0.15 -13.54
C GLU A 558 -30.33 -0.55 -14.75
N LYS A 559 -30.30 0.26 -15.82
CA LYS A 559 -29.51 0.02 -17.04
C LYS A 559 -28.47 1.10 -17.31
N VAL A 560 -28.26 1.99 -16.34
CA VAL A 560 -27.29 3.07 -16.51
C VAL A 560 -25.88 2.49 -16.63
N THR A 561 -25.13 3.02 -17.60
CA THR A 561 -23.71 2.76 -17.72
C THR A 561 -22.91 4.07 -17.65
N VAL A 562 -21.78 4.00 -16.96
CA VAL A 562 -20.83 5.09 -16.75
C VAL A 562 -19.47 4.64 -17.27
N GLU A 563 -18.89 5.39 -18.19
CA GLU A 563 -17.56 5.13 -18.73
C GLU A 563 -16.83 6.44 -19.05
N ALA A 564 -15.50 6.39 -19.21
CA ALA A 564 -14.77 7.56 -19.69
C ALA A 564 -14.95 7.74 -21.22
N GLY A 565 -15.07 8.98 -21.66
CA GLY A 565 -14.85 9.36 -23.05
C GLY A 565 -13.40 9.16 -23.44
N GLU A 566 -13.13 8.65 -24.65
CA GLU A 566 -11.76 8.42 -25.14
C GLU A 566 -10.92 9.70 -25.13
N VAL A 567 -11.46 10.78 -25.70
CA VAL A 567 -10.78 12.08 -25.73
C VAL A 567 -10.48 12.60 -24.33
N ALA A 568 -11.41 12.45 -23.38
CA ALA A 568 -11.22 12.91 -22.01
C ALA A 568 -10.18 12.07 -21.26
N ALA A 569 -10.18 10.75 -21.45
CA ALA A 569 -9.19 9.86 -20.87
C ALA A 569 -7.78 10.12 -21.44
N MET A 570 -7.68 10.37 -22.74
CA MET A 570 -6.41 10.74 -23.38
C MET A 570 -5.91 12.11 -22.91
N ALA A 571 -6.79 13.10 -22.80
CA ALA A 571 -6.45 14.43 -22.28
C ALA A 571 -5.95 14.36 -20.84
N TRP A 572 -6.62 13.58 -19.98
CA TRP A 572 -6.19 13.34 -18.60
C TRP A 572 -4.83 12.64 -18.53
N THR A 573 -4.64 11.61 -19.35
CA THR A 573 -3.36 10.90 -19.49
C THR A 573 -2.24 11.87 -19.89
N GLY A 574 -2.49 12.75 -20.87
CA GLY A 574 -1.54 13.77 -21.31
C GLY A 574 -1.20 14.78 -20.20
N GLU A 575 -2.20 15.23 -19.44
CA GLU A 575 -2.01 16.11 -18.27
C GLU A 575 -1.10 15.45 -17.23
N VAL A 576 -1.33 14.18 -16.89
CA VAL A 576 -0.49 13.41 -15.96
C VAL A 576 0.93 13.24 -16.51
N ALA A 577 1.05 12.74 -17.74
CA ALA A 577 2.33 12.45 -18.36
C ALA A 577 3.21 13.71 -18.51
N SER A 578 2.60 14.86 -18.84
CA SER A 578 3.31 16.13 -18.98
C SER A 578 4.07 16.56 -17.71
N ARG A 579 3.66 16.07 -16.52
CA ARG A 579 4.25 16.43 -15.22
C ARG A 579 5.10 15.33 -14.61
N ALA A 580 5.31 14.20 -15.31
CA ALA A 580 6.08 13.08 -14.79
C ALA A 580 7.53 13.45 -14.42
N ALA A 581 8.12 14.45 -15.09
CA ALA A 581 9.46 14.96 -14.79
C ALA A 581 9.61 15.53 -13.37
N TRP A 582 8.52 15.87 -12.67
CA TRP A 582 8.55 16.24 -11.24
C TRP A 582 9.15 15.13 -10.35
N MET A 583 9.01 13.87 -10.77
CA MET A 583 9.50 12.69 -10.07
C MET A 583 10.96 12.35 -10.40
N ALA A 584 11.65 13.15 -11.23
CA ALA A 584 13.03 12.89 -11.63
C ALA A 584 14.02 12.64 -10.48
N PRO A 585 13.89 13.24 -9.27
CA PRO A 585 14.75 12.90 -8.13
C PRO A 585 14.72 11.42 -7.73
N MET A 586 13.65 10.68 -8.08
CA MET A 586 13.58 9.21 -7.91
C MET A 586 14.68 8.47 -8.68
N GLY A 587 15.31 9.10 -9.69
CA GLY A 587 16.43 8.53 -10.43
C GLY A 587 17.66 8.21 -9.56
N PHE A 588 17.83 8.87 -8.41
CA PHE A 588 18.90 8.56 -7.45
C PHE A 588 18.61 7.30 -6.61
N CYS A 589 17.41 6.75 -6.68
CA CYS A 589 17.03 5.60 -5.89
C CYS A 589 17.68 4.31 -6.39
N GLY A 590 18.21 3.53 -5.44
CA GLY A 590 18.51 2.13 -5.67
C GLY A 590 17.25 1.27 -5.76
N PRO A 591 17.41 -0.05 -5.95
CA PRO A 591 16.30 -0.99 -6.02
C PRO A 591 15.36 -0.93 -4.81
N SER A 592 14.06 -0.79 -5.09
CA SER A 592 12.98 -0.83 -4.12
C SER A 592 11.66 -1.18 -4.80
N TYR A 593 10.59 -1.40 -4.03
CA TYR A 593 9.26 -1.58 -4.62
C TYR A 593 8.70 -0.31 -5.30
N LEU A 594 9.27 0.88 -5.02
CA LEU A 594 8.81 2.15 -5.62
C LEU A 594 9.25 2.28 -7.09
N ASN A 595 10.30 1.57 -7.49
CA ASN A 595 10.88 1.61 -8.83
C ASN A 595 11.10 0.20 -9.41
N ASN A 596 10.28 -0.78 -9.00
CA ASN A 596 10.32 -2.15 -9.49
C ASN A 596 11.73 -2.76 -9.44
N GLU A 597 12.42 -2.56 -8.31
CA GLU A 597 13.78 -3.06 -8.06
C GLU A 597 14.82 -2.55 -9.08
N GLY A 598 14.56 -1.40 -9.70
CA GLY A 598 15.43 -0.79 -10.70
C GLY A 598 15.26 -1.35 -12.12
N GLU A 599 14.17 -2.08 -12.38
CA GLU A 599 13.83 -2.58 -13.72
C GLU A 599 13.72 -1.43 -14.73
N ALA A 600 14.30 -1.65 -15.92
CA ALA A 600 14.13 -0.75 -17.04
C ALA A 600 12.68 -0.81 -17.54
N ALA A 601 12.10 0.36 -17.82
CA ALA A 601 10.77 0.49 -18.37
C ALA A 601 10.74 1.58 -19.44
N ASP A 602 9.77 1.50 -20.35
CA ASP A 602 9.55 2.52 -21.36
C ASP A 602 9.18 3.87 -20.69
N PRO A 603 9.95 4.96 -20.91
CA PRO A 603 9.69 6.23 -20.25
C PRO A 603 8.32 6.85 -20.55
N VAL A 604 7.76 6.61 -21.74
CA VAL A 604 6.43 7.09 -22.13
C VAL A 604 5.37 6.32 -21.37
N LEU A 605 5.46 5.00 -21.30
CA LEU A 605 4.52 4.19 -20.52
C LEU A 605 4.58 4.53 -19.03
N MET A 606 5.78 4.76 -18.50
CA MET A 606 5.97 5.21 -17.10
C MET A 606 5.34 6.58 -16.86
N ALA A 607 5.50 7.53 -17.78
CA ALA A 607 4.87 8.84 -17.66
C ALA A 607 3.33 8.73 -17.70
N LYS A 608 2.77 7.86 -18.53
CA LYS A 608 1.32 7.59 -18.56
C LYS A 608 0.82 6.93 -17.27
N ALA A 609 1.65 6.12 -16.62
CA ALA A 609 1.34 5.42 -15.37
C ALA A 609 1.60 6.22 -14.09
N ALA A 610 2.20 7.41 -14.21
CA ALA A 610 2.52 8.26 -13.08
C ALA A 610 1.27 8.66 -12.27
N THR A 611 1.50 9.08 -11.04
CA THR A 611 0.48 9.78 -10.23
C THR A 611 0.39 11.24 -10.66
N TYR A 612 -0.67 11.93 -10.24
CA TYR A 612 -0.87 13.34 -10.54
C TYR A 612 0.22 14.22 -9.90
N GLY A 613 1.03 14.87 -10.74
CA GLY A 613 2.27 15.54 -10.32
C GLY A 613 2.09 16.69 -9.33
N LEU A 614 0.91 17.33 -9.26
CA LEU A 614 0.64 18.44 -8.33
C LEU A 614 0.24 17.97 -6.92
N GLY A 615 0.15 16.65 -6.69
CA GLY A 615 -0.16 16.07 -5.40
C GLY A 615 -1.65 15.92 -5.09
N ILE A 616 -1.97 15.17 -4.03
CA ILE A 616 -3.36 14.83 -3.66
C ILE A 616 -4.24 16.05 -3.37
N THR A 617 -3.70 17.10 -2.75
CA THR A 617 -4.47 18.31 -2.43
C THR A 617 -4.95 19.03 -3.69
N ALA A 618 -4.07 19.19 -4.68
CA ALA A 618 -4.44 19.81 -5.95
C ALA A 618 -5.40 18.93 -6.76
N PHE A 619 -5.19 17.60 -6.70
CA PHE A 619 -6.09 16.63 -7.32
C PHE A 619 -7.49 16.70 -6.73
N GLU A 620 -7.63 16.72 -5.40
CA GLU A 620 -8.94 16.84 -4.74
C GLU A 620 -9.66 18.12 -5.14
N GLN A 621 -8.96 19.26 -5.18
CA GLN A 621 -9.54 20.53 -5.62
C GLN A 621 -10.00 20.46 -7.08
N LEU A 622 -9.24 19.78 -7.95
CA LEU A 622 -9.64 19.52 -9.32
C LEU A 622 -10.95 18.71 -9.37
N LEU A 623 -11.02 17.60 -8.62
CA LEU A 623 -12.23 16.79 -8.56
C LEU A 623 -13.41 17.57 -7.99
N ALA A 624 -13.21 18.38 -6.96
CA ALA A 624 -14.24 19.21 -6.34
C ALA A 624 -14.81 20.23 -7.33
N ARG A 625 -13.94 20.94 -8.07
CA ARG A 625 -14.37 21.86 -9.14
C ARG A 625 -15.14 21.13 -10.23
N TRP A 626 -14.61 20.00 -10.70
CA TRP A 626 -15.25 19.18 -11.74
C TRP A 626 -16.67 18.72 -11.33
N ARG A 627 -16.85 18.32 -10.06
CA ARG A 627 -18.17 17.96 -9.51
C ARG A 627 -19.10 19.17 -9.41
N ALA A 628 -18.59 20.32 -8.97
CA ALA A 628 -19.36 21.55 -8.79
C ALA A 628 -19.88 22.14 -10.11
N GLU A 629 -19.16 21.94 -11.23
CA GLU A 629 -19.63 22.35 -12.56
C GLU A 629 -20.91 21.62 -13.01
N GLY A 630 -21.26 20.49 -12.38
CA GLY A 630 -22.50 19.74 -12.59
C GLY A 630 -22.67 19.07 -13.97
N ARG A 631 -21.84 19.44 -14.95
CA ARG A 631 -21.82 18.86 -16.30
C ARG A 631 -21.02 17.57 -16.38
N CYS A 632 -20.15 17.34 -15.40
CA CYS A 632 -19.30 16.16 -15.30
C CYS A 632 -18.58 15.87 -16.63
N ARG A 633 -17.90 16.88 -17.18
CA ARG A 633 -17.34 16.81 -18.54
C ARG A 633 -16.40 15.60 -18.69
N GLY A 634 -16.52 14.90 -19.82
CA GLY A 634 -15.60 13.83 -20.20
C GLY A 634 -16.00 12.40 -19.81
N TRP A 635 -17.00 12.21 -18.96
CA TRP A 635 -17.64 10.89 -18.81
C TRP A 635 -18.77 10.69 -19.83
N ARG A 636 -19.18 9.45 -20.06
CA ARG A 636 -20.32 9.09 -20.92
C ARG A 636 -21.37 8.39 -20.07
N LEU A 637 -22.60 8.89 -20.14
CA LEU A 637 -23.79 8.24 -19.65
C LEU A 637 -24.46 7.54 -20.83
N VAL A 638 -24.59 6.22 -20.80
CA VAL A 638 -25.37 5.49 -21.81
C VAL A 638 -26.53 4.79 -21.10
N VAL A 639 -27.75 5.02 -21.59
CA VAL A 639 -29.00 4.46 -21.07
C VAL A 639 -29.66 3.63 -22.18
N GLY A 640 -29.61 2.29 -22.07
CA GLY A 640 -30.19 1.38 -23.07
C GLY A 640 -29.58 1.46 -24.48
N GLU A 641 -30.17 0.75 -25.45
CA GLU A 641 -29.71 0.70 -26.86
C GLU A 641 -29.80 2.04 -27.61
N ARG A 642 -30.42 3.08 -27.02
CA ARG A 642 -30.43 4.44 -27.59
C ARG A 642 -29.60 5.36 -26.71
N GLY A 643 -28.32 5.42 -27.03
CA GLY A 643 -27.39 6.35 -26.40
C GLY A 643 -27.90 7.79 -26.46
N LEU A 644 -28.19 8.37 -25.29
CA LEU A 644 -28.27 9.81 -25.14
C LEU A 644 -26.86 10.37 -25.33
N LYS A 645 -26.54 10.79 -26.56
CA LYS A 645 -25.40 11.68 -26.83
C LYS A 645 -25.65 12.99 -26.11
N ARG A 646 -25.15 13.15 -24.89
CA ARG A 646 -24.82 14.49 -24.38
C ARG A 646 -23.46 14.90 -24.95
N ASN A 647 -23.48 15.38 -26.20
CA ASN A 647 -22.42 16.22 -26.76
C ASN A 647 -22.73 17.68 -26.41
N GLY A 648 -21.73 18.45 -25.97
CA GLY A 648 -21.83 19.90 -25.86
C GLY A 648 -20.79 20.55 -24.95
N SER A 649 -19.63 20.85 -25.53
CA SER A 649 -18.52 21.79 -25.17
C SER A 649 -17.77 21.69 -23.84
#